data_AF-A0A976HQT8-F1
#
_entry.id   AF-A0A976HQT8-F1
#
_cell.length_a   1.000
_cell.length_b   1.000
_cell.length_c   1.000
_cell.angle_alpha   90.00
_cell.angle_beta   90.00
_cell.angle_gamma   90.00
#
_symmetry.space_group_name_H-M   'P 1'
#
loop_
_entity.id
_entity.type
_entity.pdbx_description
1 polymer ?
#
loop_
_entity_poly.entity_id
_entity_poly.type
_entity_poly.pdbx_seq_one_letter_code
_entity_poly.pdbx_strand_id
1 'polypeptide(L)'
;MFQVLHPILRVVFFCFFLVSLETWSQVVPCGNPDEKMEDIQNRNRRILDLKKHFAHAKISTTPTYLPIKAHIIRRSDGTGGLSLADLNTGLVRLNQLYINSNIQFYLCGSSPNYINNTTYFSFDNSEESALCSTNDVNNAINVYFPNVITSGGTPVAGYAYFSSTSNTTNRIFVKADNVIDGHTFPHEMGHYFSLLHTFQGSNGPIIDRELVARPPNMAANCTNKGDFLCDTPADPYGRDPDSVKLLDCNYIGTVKDAQGQLFSPLLSNIMSYYPTTCGSVFTSGQYGRVTDGLTLRLDPSNQYSLNCVPVVTGVNVPSNVAGTISSSGISITFTDNSSNETGFIVERSITSPIDGFVAVGGTAPNTTTFLDQGTTAFTQYYYRVRCSNSIEFSIVFSITTTLNYCVPVYANSCSSLGVIIDDFLLAPSSGPNIIQTTSTGCSANNHGIFTATTYNVSAGQAYTFIARAVRLSGSVYFNQHIAVWVDYDRDGLFESAEMVYQTNGTTRPTMSPNATGTFTIPNITSGIVRLRIRSNFESFGQVTDPCASMSFGEAHDYHLNVAAPAPFITTGAVATTPVCAGKTVSVSFTTNLASGSYQVYLSDATGNNFSPITTTGTNSPLTATIPAATASGSGYKVFVASNGPNVTGTMSAAFTINAVPNAPTATSPVNYAQNQSALPLSASGSNLRWYAASSGGPSNNTAPTPSTANVGSVLYYVSQTASGCESARTTIQVNVTNPATTTVCLTIKVFLEGPYNAGTMVNALQQQGLLPGQTPVNQFGVPTPPGQPYNKSPFNYSGTESLCCYTPNMVDWVLISLRTSPNSPASTVYRAAALLLQNGTISLVSSCPVLNTSQTYYVAVTHRNHIGAVSHRAVSVISNTITYDFTTQQSFIPAGSPASGQRQLGAVYALFAADCNKDSFSQIDANDNGIWRADNGKIGRYLDTDYNLDGAPDATDNALWRINNGRFSAIMF
;
A
#
# COMPACT_ATOMS: atom_id res chain seq x y z
N MET A 1 77.37 -40.03 -17.44
CA MET A 1 78.30 -39.64 -18.52
C MET A 1 77.55 -39.81 -19.81
N PHE A 2 77.44 -38.72 -20.60
CA PHE A 2 77.08 -38.68 -22.02
C PHE A 2 75.64 -39.07 -22.40
N GLN A 3 74.92 -38.37 -23.28
CA GLN A 3 75.08 -37.11 -24.02
C GLN A 3 73.78 -37.02 -24.89
N VAL A 4 73.03 -35.92 -24.90
CA VAL A 4 73.17 -34.73 -25.77
C VAL A 4 72.32 -34.77 -27.05
N LEU A 5 71.46 -33.74 -27.14
CA LEU A 5 71.00 -32.91 -28.27
C LEU A 5 70.28 -33.58 -29.47
N HIS A 6 69.02 -33.21 -29.81
CA HIS A 6 68.52 -31.99 -30.53
C HIS A 6 69.02 -31.93 -32.01
N PRO A 7 68.37 -31.22 -32.98
CA PRO A 7 67.03 -30.59 -33.05
C PRO A 7 66.43 -30.44 -34.51
N ILE A 8 65.48 -29.50 -34.66
CA ILE A 8 65.17 -28.65 -35.86
C ILE A 8 64.24 -29.25 -36.93
N LEU A 9 63.36 -28.54 -37.64
CA LEU A 9 62.64 -27.24 -37.57
C LEU A 9 62.12 -27.03 -39.03
N ARG A 10 60.85 -26.65 -39.23
CA ARG A 10 60.37 -25.56 -40.14
C ARG A 10 60.77 -25.64 -41.65
N VAL A 11 59.90 -25.62 -42.66
CA VAL A 11 58.88 -24.62 -43.13
C VAL A 11 58.34 -25.26 -44.43
N VAL A 12 57.04 -25.25 -44.77
CA VAL A 12 56.41 -24.27 -45.69
C VAL A 12 54.92 -24.18 -45.37
N PHE A 13 54.49 -22.95 -45.16
CA PHE A 13 53.14 -22.48 -44.89
C PHE A 13 52.52 -21.93 -46.19
N PHE A 14 51.19 -21.90 -46.22
CA PHE A 14 50.28 -21.16 -47.13
C PHE A 14 49.95 -21.74 -48.51
N CYS A 15 48.77 -22.37 -48.62
CA CYS A 15 47.62 -21.75 -49.31
C CYS A 15 46.30 -22.52 -49.06
N PHE A 16 45.34 -21.81 -48.45
CA PHE A 16 43.88 -21.96 -48.43
C PHE A 16 43.22 -23.28 -48.92
N PHE A 17 42.57 -23.99 -47.99
CA PHE A 17 41.12 -24.22 -48.06
C PHE A 17 40.55 -24.35 -46.64
N LEU A 18 39.55 -23.54 -46.34
CA LEU A 18 38.69 -23.63 -45.15
C LEU A 18 37.99 -25.00 -45.13
N VAL A 19 38.26 -25.82 -44.13
CA VAL A 19 37.30 -26.79 -43.59
C VAL A 19 37.47 -26.79 -42.08
N SER A 20 36.44 -26.33 -41.37
CA SER A 20 36.33 -26.47 -39.92
C SER A 20 36.38 -27.95 -39.56
N LEU A 21 37.40 -28.36 -38.80
CA LEU A 21 37.37 -29.63 -38.07
C LEU A 21 36.47 -29.42 -36.86
N GLU A 22 35.17 -29.55 -37.07
CA GLU A 22 34.21 -29.70 -35.99
C GLU A 22 34.31 -31.14 -35.49
N THR A 23 34.84 -31.33 -34.29
CA THR A 23 34.75 -32.61 -33.59
C THR A 23 33.36 -32.70 -32.96
N TRP A 24 32.38 -33.19 -33.72
CA TRP A 24 31.04 -33.53 -33.22
C TRP A 24 31.12 -34.87 -32.49
N SER A 25 31.12 -34.87 -31.15
CA SER A 25 30.77 -36.06 -30.39
C SER A 25 29.25 -36.21 -30.43
N GLN A 26 28.71 -36.81 -31.49
CA GLN A 26 27.33 -37.32 -31.48
C GLN A 26 27.17 -38.33 -30.35
N VAL A 27 26.04 -38.29 -29.65
CA VAL A 27 25.65 -39.35 -28.72
C VAL A 27 25.59 -40.65 -29.52
N VAL A 28 26.22 -41.72 -29.03
CA VAL A 28 26.04 -43.05 -29.62
C VAL A 28 24.54 -43.35 -29.58
N PRO A 29 23.88 -43.60 -30.72
CA PRO A 29 22.42 -43.64 -30.78
C PRO A 29 21.83 -44.74 -29.89
N CYS A 30 20.62 -44.52 -29.38
CA CYS A 30 19.83 -45.60 -28.77
C CYS A 30 19.44 -46.61 -29.85
N GLY A 31 19.41 -47.89 -29.45
CA GLY A 31 19.09 -49.03 -30.30
C GLY A 31 17.60 -49.30 -30.46
N ASN A 32 16.73 -48.52 -29.82
CA ASN A 32 15.28 -48.60 -29.99
C ASN A 32 14.84 -48.02 -31.33
N PRO A 33 14.16 -48.80 -32.20
CA PRO A 33 13.54 -48.24 -33.39
C PRO A 33 12.28 -47.43 -33.05
N ASP A 34 11.91 -46.51 -33.94
CA ASP A 34 10.59 -45.86 -33.91
C ASP A 34 9.48 -46.91 -33.88
N GLU A 35 8.51 -46.69 -33.00
CA GLU A 35 7.43 -47.64 -32.84
C GLU A 35 6.34 -47.49 -33.90
N LYS A 36 5.70 -48.60 -34.26
CA LYS A 36 4.56 -48.58 -35.19
C LYS A 36 3.35 -47.90 -34.53
N MET A 37 2.68 -47.07 -35.32
CA MET A 37 1.46 -46.35 -34.92
C MET A 37 0.38 -47.26 -34.31
N GLU A 38 0.19 -48.45 -34.88
CA GLU A 38 -0.80 -49.42 -34.39
C GLU A 38 -0.50 -49.90 -32.96
N ASP A 39 0.77 -50.17 -32.66
CA ASP A 39 1.21 -50.63 -31.33
C ASP A 39 1.04 -49.52 -30.28
N ILE A 40 1.35 -48.27 -30.65
CA ILE A 40 1.11 -47.09 -29.80
C ILE A 40 -0.38 -46.97 -29.47
N GLN A 41 -1.25 -47.07 -30.48
CA GLN A 41 -2.70 -47.00 -30.30
C GLN A 41 -3.24 -48.16 -29.47
N ASN A 42 -2.72 -49.38 -29.66
CA ASN A 42 -3.07 -50.56 -28.87
C ASN A 42 -2.72 -50.35 -27.39
N ARG A 43 -1.52 -49.84 -27.08
CA ARG A 43 -1.14 -49.50 -25.69
C ARG A 43 -2.01 -48.41 -25.09
N ASN A 44 -2.29 -47.33 -25.82
CA ASN A 44 -3.14 -46.25 -25.33
C ASN A 44 -4.55 -46.75 -24.98
N ARG A 45 -5.11 -47.68 -25.78
CA ARG A 45 -6.38 -48.34 -25.46
C ARG A 45 -6.29 -49.20 -24.19
N ARG A 46 -5.22 -49.97 -24.02
CA ARG A 46 -4.98 -50.77 -22.80
C ARG A 46 -4.84 -49.90 -21.55
N ILE A 47 -4.13 -48.77 -21.63
CA ILE A 47 -4.02 -47.80 -20.53
C ILE A 47 -5.41 -47.30 -20.12
N LEU A 48 -6.24 -46.91 -21.09
CA LEU A 48 -7.59 -46.42 -20.83
C LEU A 48 -8.47 -47.50 -20.18
N ASP A 49 -8.33 -48.75 -20.61
CA ASP A 49 -9.06 -49.88 -20.02
C ASP A 49 -8.62 -50.15 -18.58
N LEU A 50 -7.32 -50.24 -18.31
CA LEU A 50 -6.80 -50.42 -16.95
C LEU A 50 -7.21 -49.27 -16.03
N LYS A 51 -7.12 -48.02 -16.49
CA LYS A 51 -7.54 -46.85 -15.70
C LYS A 51 -9.03 -46.89 -15.33
N LYS A 52 -9.90 -47.46 -16.17
CA LYS A 52 -11.32 -47.66 -15.83
C LYS A 52 -11.50 -48.68 -14.71
N HIS A 53 -10.71 -49.76 -14.73
CA HIS A 53 -10.75 -50.80 -13.68
C HIS A 53 -10.21 -50.30 -12.34
N PHE A 54 -9.29 -49.33 -12.34
CA PHE A 54 -8.71 -48.72 -11.13
C PHE A 54 -9.30 -47.36 -10.74
N ALA A 55 -10.47 -46.97 -11.27
CA ALA A 55 -11.10 -45.66 -11.03
C ALA A 55 -11.43 -45.34 -9.55
N HIS A 56 -11.23 -46.30 -8.64
CA HIS A 56 -11.37 -46.15 -7.19
C HIS A 56 -10.05 -46.21 -6.39
N ALA A 57 -8.89 -46.32 -7.05
CA ALA A 57 -7.60 -46.28 -6.38
C ALA A 57 -7.29 -44.85 -5.93
N LYS A 58 -7.17 -44.65 -4.61
CA LYS A 58 -6.80 -43.38 -4.00
C LYS A 58 -5.40 -42.98 -4.48
N ILE A 59 -5.20 -41.71 -4.86
CA ILE A 59 -3.88 -41.18 -5.21
C ILE A 59 -2.97 -41.39 -4.00
N SER A 60 -1.98 -42.28 -4.12
CA SER A 60 -0.99 -42.55 -3.08
C SER A 60 0.03 -41.40 -3.05
N THR A 61 0.25 -40.83 -1.87
CA THR A 61 1.31 -39.85 -1.61
C THR A 61 2.65 -40.49 -1.30
N THR A 62 2.71 -41.83 -1.21
CA THR A 62 3.95 -42.58 -1.02
C THR A 62 4.49 -43.02 -2.38
N PRO A 63 5.81 -42.86 -2.64
CA PRO A 63 6.44 -43.35 -3.86
C PRO A 63 6.25 -44.85 -4.06
N THR A 64 6.05 -45.25 -5.31
CA THR A 64 6.07 -46.65 -5.71
C THR A 64 7.52 -47.10 -5.86
N TYR A 65 7.94 -48.06 -5.03
CA TYR A 65 9.30 -48.60 -5.08
C TYR A 65 9.38 -49.78 -6.06
N LEU A 66 10.19 -49.63 -7.11
CA LEU A 66 10.39 -50.64 -8.14
C LEU A 66 11.77 -51.32 -8.02
N PRO A 67 11.81 -52.66 -7.93
CA PRO A 67 13.07 -53.38 -7.85
C PRO A 67 13.77 -53.49 -9.21
N ILE A 68 15.07 -53.24 -9.25
CA ILE A 68 15.97 -53.48 -10.39
C ILE A 68 16.89 -54.66 -10.08
N LYS A 69 16.90 -55.69 -10.93
CA LYS A 69 17.96 -56.68 -10.94
C LYS A 69 19.06 -56.24 -11.90
N ALA A 70 20.21 -55.87 -11.33
CA ALA A 70 21.39 -55.52 -12.11
C ALA A 70 22.16 -56.78 -12.54
N HIS A 71 22.39 -56.92 -13.85
CA HIS A 71 23.22 -57.94 -14.47
C HIS A 71 24.51 -57.29 -15.00
N ILE A 72 25.58 -57.37 -14.22
CA ILE A 72 26.86 -56.76 -14.55
C ILE A 72 27.69 -57.76 -15.34
N ILE A 73 27.98 -57.43 -16.59
CA ILE A 73 28.73 -58.31 -17.48
C ILE A 73 30.21 -57.95 -17.42
N ARG A 74 31.05 -58.96 -17.30
CA ARG A 74 32.50 -58.85 -17.13
C ARG A 74 33.20 -59.75 -18.14
N ARG A 75 34.50 -59.54 -18.32
CA ARG A 75 35.32 -60.50 -19.05
C ARG A 75 35.31 -61.86 -18.36
N SER A 76 35.63 -62.92 -19.08
CA SER A 76 35.64 -64.29 -18.53
C SER A 76 36.61 -64.47 -17.34
N ASP A 77 37.63 -63.61 -17.22
CA ASP A 77 38.56 -63.56 -16.07
C ASP A 77 38.02 -62.76 -14.86
N GLY A 78 36.81 -62.22 -14.96
CA GLY A 78 36.16 -61.42 -13.92
C GLY A 78 36.56 -59.94 -13.90
N THR A 79 37.38 -59.47 -14.84
CA THR A 79 37.79 -58.06 -14.93
C THR A 79 36.83 -57.20 -15.75
N GLY A 80 36.88 -55.88 -15.54
CA GLY A 80 36.00 -54.91 -16.20
C GLY A 80 34.57 -54.93 -15.64
N GLY A 81 33.63 -54.41 -16.42
CA GLY A 81 32.23 -54.26 -16.03
C GLY A 81 31.96 -52.99 -15.22
N LEU A 82 30.68 -52.70 -15.02
CA LEU A 82 30.21 -51.55 -14.24
C LEU A 82 30.61 -51.68 -12.76
N SER A 83 31.16 -50.61 -12.19
CA SER A 83 31.45 -50.55 -10.76
C SER A 83 30.17 -50.36 -9.94
N LEU A 84 30.17 -50.77 -8.67
CA LEU A 84 29.01 -50.53 -7.80
C LEU A 84 28.82 -49.05 -7.49
N ALA A 85 29.90 -48.25 -7.45
CA ALA A 85 29.79 -46.81 -7.30
C ALA A 85 29.03 -46.19 -8.49
N ASP A 86 29.41 -46.55 -9.72
CA ASP A 86 28.78 -46.04 -10.94
C ASP A 86 27.33 -46.53 -11.09
N LEU A 87 27.04 -47.78 -10.71
CA LEU A 87 25.67 -48.29 -10.65
C LEU A 87 24.81 -47.46 -9.69
N ASN A 88 25.34 -47.11 -8.51
CA ASN A 88 24.64 -46.27 -7.55
C ASN A 88 24.47 -44.83 -8.05
N THR A 89 25.45 -44.27 -8.76
CA THR A 89 25.32 -42.98 -9.45
C THR A 89 24.17 -43.00 -10.48
N GLY A 90 24.08 -44.06 -11.29
CA GLY A 90 22.97 -44.26 -12.21
C GLY A 90 21.62 -44.39 -11.50
N LEU A 91 21.57 -45.14 -10.39
CA LEU A 91 20.37 -45.31 -9.57
C LEU A 91 19.90 -43.99 -8.93
N VAL A 92 20.83 -43.15 -8.46
CA VAL A 92 20.53 -41.79 -7.98
C VAL A 92 19.89 -40.98 -9.08
N ARG A 93 20.45 -41.02 -10.30
CA ARG A 93 19.91 -40.24 -11.41
C ARG A 93 18.49 -40.68 -11.79
N LEU A 94 18.20 -41.97 -11.78
CA LEU A 94 16.84 -42.47 -11.94
C LEU A 94 15.92 -41.94 -10.83
N ASN A 95 16.32 -42.04 -9.57
CA ASN A 95 15.53 -41.57 -8.43
C ASN A 95 15.33 -40.05 -8.40
N GLN A 96 16.25 -39.26 -8.95
CA GLN A 96 16.10 -37.81 -9.11
C GLN A 96 15.03 -37.45 -10.13
N LEU A 97 14.95 -38.18 -11.24
CA LEU A 97 14.05 -37.85 -12.34
C LEU A 97 12.66 -38.42 -12.11
N TYR A 98 12.57 -39.71 -11.80
CA TYR A 98 11.31 -40.47 -11.76
C TYR A 98 10.49 -40.26 -10.49
N ILE A 99 11.04 -39.59 -9.46
CA ILE A 99 10.25 -39.14 -8.31
C ILE A 99 9.13 -38.17 -8.72
N ASN A 100 9.29 -37.44 -9.83
CA ASN A 100 8.24 -36.59 -10.41
C ASN A 100 7.05 -37.38 -10.98
N SER A 101 7.22 -38.70 -11.20
CA SER A 101 6.14 -39.66 -11.49
C SER A 101 5.80 -40.52 -10.27
N ASN A 102 6.23 -40.11 -9.07
CA ASN A 102 6.07 -40.82 -7.81
C ASN A 102 6.67 -42.26 -7.82
N ILE A 103 7.79 -42.44 -8.52
CA ILE A 103 8.52 -43.72 -8.63
C ILE A 103 9.91 -43.57 -8.00
N GLN A 104 10.32 -44.58 -7.23
CA GLN A 104 11.71 -44.75 -6.80
C GLN A 104 12.19 -46.18 -7.09
N PHE A 105 13.48 -46.34 -7.30
CA PHE A 105 14.13 -47.59 -7.63
C PHE A 105 15.11 -48.02 -6.51
N TYR A 106 15.22 -49.33 -6.34
CA TYR A 106 16.18 -49.98 -5.48
C TYR A 106 16.68 -51.28 -6.13
N LEU A 107 17.84 -51.77 -5.70
CA LEU A 107 18.46 -52.98 -6.23
C LEU A 107 17.86 -54.23 -5.58
N CYS A 108 17.52 -55.22 -6.40
CA CYS A 108 16.98 -56.50 -5.97
C CYS A 108 18.11 -57.51 -5.66
N GLY A 109 18.08 -58.06 -4.44
CA GLY A 109 19.03 -59.05 -3.96
C GLY A 109 20.26 -58.46 -3.26
N SER A 110 21.01 -59.33 -2.57
CA SER A 110 22.19 -58.94 -1.77
C SER A 110 23.41 -58.57 -2.62
N SER A 111 23.37 -58.90 -3.92
CA SER A 111 24.38 -58.52 -4.90
C SER A 111 23.79 -58.48 -6.32
N PRO A 112 24.42 -57.73 -7.24
CA PRO A 112 24.15 -57.87 -8.66
C PRO A 112 24.44 -59.30 -9.13
N ASN A 113 23.81 -59.69 -10.23
CA ASN A 113 24.19 -60.91 -10.95
C ASN A 113 25.45 -60.61 -11.79
N TYR A 114 26.56 -61.28 -11.50
CA TYR A 114 27.80 -61.12 -12.25
C TYR A 114 27.94 -62.20 -13.31
N ILE A 115 28.05 -61.78 -14.57
CA ILE A 115 28.14 -62.65 -15.73
C ILE A 115 29.54 -62.51 -16.33
N ASN A 116 30.43 -63.46 -16.03
CA ASN A 116 31.81 -63.48 -16.53
C ASN A 116 31.86 -64.16 -17.90
N ASN A 117 31.72 -63.39 -18.97
CA ASN A 117 31.75 -63.90 -20.33
C ASN A 117 32.24 -62.80 -21.29
N THR A 118 33.45 -62.97 -21.83
CA THR A 118 34.06 -62.00 -22.77
C THR A 118 33.25 -61.78 -24.04
N THR A 119 32.44 -62.76 -24.48
CA THR A 119 31.51 -62.58 -25.61
C THR A 119 30.43 -61.58 -25.24
N TYR A 120 29.69 -61.82 -24.15
CA TYR A 120 28.65 -60.88 -23.68
C TYR A 120 29.22 -59.55 -23.15
N PHE A 121 30.50 -59.49 -22.80
CA PHE A 121 31.16 -58.23 -22.48
C PHE A 121 31.15 -57.28 -23.68
N SER A 122 31.31 -57.85 -24.89
CA SER A 122 31.14 -57.19 -26.18
C SER A 122 29.84 -57.62 -26.85
N PHE A 123 28.72 -57.37 -26.17
CA PHE A 123 27.41 -57.90 -26.49
C PHE A 123 26.89 -57.47 -27.86
N ASP A 124 26.36 -58.44 -28.62
CA ASP A 124 25.54 -58.20 -29.81
C ASP A 124 24.08 -58.60 -29.54
N ASN A 125 23.11 -57.83 -30.04
CA ASN A 125 21.69 -58.08 -29.76
C ASN A 125 21.18 -59.44 -30.28
N SER A 126 21.87 -60.09 -31.23
CA SER A 126 21.58 -61.46 -31.64
C SER A 126 21.79 -62.49 -30.51
N GLU A 127 22.54 -62.13 -29.47
CA GLU A 127 22.89 -62.98 -28.34
C GLU A 127 21.87 -62.89 -27.18
N GLU A 128 20.91 -61.95 -27.24
CA GLU A 128 19.98 -61.63 -26.15
C GLU A 128 19.23 -62.87 -25.64
N SER A 129 18.68 -63.70 -26.54
CA SER A 129 17.92 -64.87 -26.14
C SER A 129 18.74 -65.86 -25.32
N ALA A 130 20.02 -66.06 -25.66
CA ALA A 130 20.91 -66.97 -24.93
C ALA A 130 21.31 -66.40 -23.57
N LEU A 131 21.65 -65.10 -23.53
CA LEU A 131 22.01 -64.39 -22.31
C LEU A 131 20.84 -64.35 -21.32
N CYS A 132 19.66 -63.93 -21.76
CA CYS A 132 18.54 -63.65 -20.87
C CYS A 132 17.79 -64.89 -20.40
N SER A 133 17.70 -65.95 -21.22
CA SER A 133 17.00 -67.19 -20.83
C SER A 133 17.54 -67.87 -19.57
N THR A 134 18.81 -67.60 -19.24
CA THR A 134 19.49 -68.16 -18.05
C THR A 134 19.59 -67.16 -16.88
N ASN A 135 19.33 -65.87 -17.14
CA ASN A 135 19.64 -64.80 -16.18
C ASN A 135 18.42 -63.96 -15.76
N ASP A 136 17.36 -63.91 -16.57
CA ASP A 136 16.17 -63.12 -16.25
C ASP A 136 15.58 -63.54 -14.89
N VAL A 137 15.23 -62.54 -14.08
CA VAL A 137 14.37 -62.74 -12.91
C VAL A 137 12.97 -62.22 -13.20
N ASN A 138 11.97 -62.94 -12.69
CA ASN A 138 10.58 -62.59 -12.94
C ASN A 138 10.03 -61.54 -11.98
N ASN A 139 10.72 -61.20 -10.88
CA ASN A 139 10.19 -60.33 -9.81
C ASN A 139 10.82 -58.92 -9.76
N ALA A 140 11.62 -58.54 -10.75
CA ALA A 140 12.30 -57.24 -10.83
C ALA A 140 12.54 -56.82 -12.29
N ILE A 141 12.85 -55.55 -12.52
CA ILE A 141 13.26 -55.03 -13.83
C ILE A 141 14.66 -55.58 -14.13
N ASN A 142 14.83 -56.32 -15.23
CA ASN A 142 16.14 -56.85 -15.60
C ASN A 142 16.94 -55.80 -16.37
N VAL A 143 18.07 -55.36 -15.81
CA VAL A 143 18.94 -54.36 -16.44
C VAL A 143 20.33 -54.95 -16.64
N TYR A 144 20.74 -55.05 -17.90
CA TYR A 144 22.02 -55.62 -18.32
C TYR A 144 23.02 -54.52 -18.66
N PHE A 145 24.25 -54.69 -18.15
CA PHE A 145 25.34 -53.73 -18.32
C PHE A 145 26.55 -54.34 -19.03
N PRO A 146 26.50 -54.54 -20.36
CA PRO A 146 27.67 -54.89 -21.16
C PRO A 146 28.58 -53.67 -21.37
N ASN A 147 29.84 -53.90 -21.71
CA ASN A 147 30.79 -52.81 -21.99
C ASN A 147 30.71 -52.30 -23.43
N VAL A 148 30.21 -53.11 -24.36
CA VAL A 148 29.88 -52.74 -25.73
C VAL A 148 28.51 -53.32 -26.08
N ILE A 149 27.70 -52.58 -26.84
CA ILE A 149 26.44 -53.07 -27.40
C ILE A 149 26.49 -52.83 -28.90
N THR A 150 26.29 -53.88 -29.69
CA THR A 150 26.04 -53.78 -31.13
C THR A 150 24.64 -54.28 -31.48
N SER A 151 23.99 -53.58 -32.40
CA SER A 151 22.70 -53.96 -32.99
C SER A 151 22.84 -53.96 -34.50
N GLY A 152 22.72 -55.14 -35.12
CA GLY A 152 22.95 -55.29 -36.56
C GLY A 152 24.34 -54.80 -37.02
N GLY A 153 25.37 -54.96 -36.18
CA GLY A 153 26.73 -54.48 -36.42
C GLY A 153 26.97 -52.99 -36.13
N THR A 154 25.96 -52.24 -35.70
CA THR A 154 26.08 -50.81 -35.35
C THR A 154 26.21 -50.64 -33.84
N PRO A 155 27.21 -49.88 -33.33
CA PRO A 155 27.30 -49.57 -31.90
C PRO A 155 26.12 -48.73 -31.41
N VAL A 156 25.52 -49.11 -30.29
CA VAL A 156 24.43 -48.38 -29.62
C VAL A 156 24.74 -48.15 -28.15
N ALA A 157 24.17 -47.10 -27.53
CA ALA A 157 24.41 -46.79 -26.11
C ALA A 157 23.54 -47.64 -25.17
N GLY A 158 22.38 -48.08 -25.64
CA GLY A 158 21.40 -48.84 -24.88
C GLY A 158 20.19 -49.16 -25.74
N TYR A 159 19.30 -49.99 -25.21
CA TYR A 159 17.96 -50.22 -25.75
C TYR A 159 17.05 -50.81 -24.66
N ALA A 160 15.75 -50.63 -24.80
CA ALA A 160 14.71 -51.18 -23.94
C ALA A 160 13.49 -51.61 -24.76
N TYR A 161 12.55 -52.29 -24.12
CA TYR A 161 11.30 -52.68 -24.77
C TYR A 161 10.13 -51.87 -24.24
N PHE A 162 9.25 -51.44 -25.15
CA PHE A 162 7.97 -50.85 -24.76
C PHE A 162 7.10 -51.88 -24.00
N SER A 163 6.24 -51.38 -23.12
CA SER A 163 5.46 -52.24 -22.23
C SER A 163 4.51 -53.19 -22.96
N SER A 164 4.58 -54.48 -22.60
CA SER A 164 3.67 -55.55 -23.02
C SER A 164 3.48 -56.56 -21.87
N THR A 165 2.66 -57.59 -22.08
CA THR A 165 2.50 -58.70 -21.13
C THR A 165 3.65 -59.71 -21.16
N SER A 166 4.52 -59.68 -22.18
CA SER A 166 5.64 -60.61 -22.32
C SER A 166 6.78 -60.31 -21.34
N ASN A 167 7.40 -61.35 -20.77
CA ASN A 167 8.59 -61.20 -19.92
C ASN A 167 9.80 -60.60 -20.64
N THR A 168 9.92 -60.79 -21.97
CA THR A 168 10.97 -60.20 -22.78
C THR A 168 10.95 -58.67 -22.71
N THR A 169 9.76 -58.09 -22.56
CA THR A 169 9.64 -56.63 -22.46
C THR A 169 10.08 -56.07 -21.11
N ASN A 170 10.43 -56.94 -20.15
CA ASN A 170 10.94 -56.57 -18.83
C ASN A 170 12.48 -56.41 -18.79
N ARG A 171 13.11 -56.22 -19.95
CA ARG A 171 14.56 -56.10 -20.13
C ARG A 171 14.97 -54.69 -20.55
N ILE A 172 16.12 -54.26 -20.05
CA ILE A 172 16.81 -53.03 -20.44
C ILE A 172 18.29 -53.37 -20.60
N PHE A 173 18.91 -52.82 -21.65
CA PHE A 173 20.36 -52.91 -21.88
C PHE A 173 20.94 -51.50 -21.89
N VAL A 174 22.00 -51.28 -21.10
CA VAL A 174 22.71 -50.00 -21.04
C VAL A 174 24.19 -50.27 -21.05
N LYS A 175 24.93 -49.60 -21.94
CA LYS A 175 26.39 -49.71 -21.96
C LYS A 175 26.97 -49.21 -20.62
N ALA A 176 27.86 -49.99 -20.01
CA ALA A 176 28.36 -49.75 -18.67
C ALA A 176 28.88 -48.32 -18.45
N ASP A 177 29.72 -47.79 -19.34
CA ASP A 177 30.29 -46.44 -19.19
C ASP A 177 29.26 -45.31 -19.38
N ASN A 178 28.09 -45.61 -19.96
CA ASN A 178 27.01 -44.65 -20.19
C ASN A 178 26.01 -44.58 -19.02
N VAL A 179 26.19 -45.39 -17.97
CA VAL A 179 25.31 -45.34 -16.79
C VAL A 179 25.43 -44.01 -16.04
N ILE A 180 26.59 -43.37 -16.09
CA ILE A 180 26.90 -42.14 -15.33
C ILE A 180 26.80 -40.86 -16.15
N ASP A 181 26.44 -40.93 -17.44
CA ASP A 181 26.34 -39.75 -18.31
C ASP A 181 25.11 -38.86 -18.04
N GLY A 182 24.26 -39.27 -17.09
CA GLY A 182 23.08 -38.54 -16.66
C GLY A 182 21.87 -38.65 -17.60
N HIS A 183 22.01 -39.34 -18.74
CA HIS A 183 21.09 -39.33 -19.87
C HIS A 183 20.69 -40.73 -20.35
N THR A 184 21.65 -41.59 -20.68
CA THR A 184 21.39 -42.88 -21.36
C THR A 184 20.58 -43.83 -20.48
N PHE A 185 20.95 -44.04 -19.22
CA PHE A 185 20.19 -44.94 -18.36
C PHE A 185 18.76 -44.43 -18.09
N PRO A 186 18.53 -43.14 -17.78
CA PRO A 186 17.18 -42.56 -17.76
C PRO A 186 16.40 -42.64 -19.07
N HIS A 187 17.07 -42.53 -20.23
CA HIS A 187 16.49 -42.64 -21.57
C HIS A 187 15.90 -44.04 -21.82
N GLU A 188 16.69 -45.08 -21.60
CA GLU A 188 16.22 -46.46 -21.77
C GLU A 188 15.12 -46.83 -20.76
N MET A 189 15.24 -46.31 -19.53
CA MET A 189 14.16 -46.43 -18.54
C MET A 189 12.89 -45.70 -19.02
N GLY A 190 13.02 -44.62 -19.80
CA GLY A 190 11.89 -43.88 -20.37
C GLY A 190 11.12 -44.74 -21.36
N HIS A 191 11.83 -45.40 -22.27
CA HIS A 191 11.25 -46.39 -23.18
C HIS A 191 10.60 -47.57 -22.45
N TYR A 192 11.22 -48.04 -21.36
CA TYR A 192 10.61 -49.06 -20.50
C TYR A 192 9.24 -48.60 -19.97
N PHE A 193 9.06 -47.32 -19.64
CA PHE A 193 7.76 -46.73 -19.29
C PHE A 193 6.99 -46.14 -20.48
N SER A 194 7.30 -46.57 -21.71
CA SER A 194 6.57 -46.20 -22.93
C SER A 194 6.64 -44.72 -23.33
N LEU A 195 7.73 -44.04 -22.97
CA LEU A 195 8.11 -42.78 -23.63
C LEU A 195 8.66 -43.06 -25.04
N LEU A 196 8.24 -42.25 -25.99
CA LEU A 196 8.74 -42.29 -27.37
C LEU A 196 9.89 -41.29 -27.53
N HIS A 197 10.69 -41.45 -28.59
CA HIS A 197 11.64 -40.42 -28.98
C HIS A 197 10.90 -39.12 -29.30
N THR A 198 11.49 -37.97 -28.97
CA THR A 198 10.92 -36.64 -29.29
C THR A 198 10.68 -36.45 -30.79
N PHE A 199 11.52 -37.09 -31.62
CA PHE A 199 11.43 -37.06 -33.08
C PHE A 199 10.64 -38.24 -33.69
N GLN A 200 9.82 -38.93 -32.89
CA GLN A 200 9.04 -40.08 -33.34
C GLN A 200 8.22 -39.76 -34.60
N GLY A 201 8.35 -40.59 -35.64
CA GLY A 201 7.59 -40.42 -36.88
C GLY A 201 8.12 -39.31 -37.80
N SER A 202 9.21 -38.62 -37.44
CA SER A 202 9.86 -37.62 -38.30
C SER A 202 10.48 -38.22 -39.57
N ASN A 203 10.57 -39.56 -39.67
CA ASN A 203 11.08 -40.30 -40.83
C ASN A 203 10.10 -40.29 -42.02
N GLY A 204 8.83 -39.95 -41.77
CA GLY A 204 7.80 -39.88 -42.80
C GLY A 204 7.85 -38.60 -43.66
N PRO A 205 6.98 -38.49 -44.67
CA PRO A 205 6.77 -37.25 -45.43
C PRO A 205 6.49 -36.07 -44.50
N ILE A 206 6.90 -34.85 -44.87
CA ILE A 206 6.73 -33.65 -44.04
C ILE A 206 5.28 -33.42 -43.57
N ILE A 207 4.30 -33.83 -44.37
CA ILE A 207 2.86 -33.74 -44.07
C ILE A 207 2.41 -34.65 -42.91
N ASP A 208 3.19 -35.69 -42.60
CA ASP A 208 2.89 -36.67 -41.57
C ASP A 208 3.61 -36.41 -40.25
N ARG A 209 4.51 -35.42 -40.23
CA ARG A 209 5.30 -35.05 -39.06
C ARG A 209 4.48 -34.24 -38.06
N GLU A 210 4.99 -34.18 -36.84
CA GLU A 210 4.48 -33.25 -35.85
C GLU A 210 4.73 -31.80 -36.30
N LEU A 211 3.72 -30.95 -36.16
CA LEU A 211 3.80 -29.54 -36.51
C LEU A 211 4.33 -28.73 -35.33
N VAL A 212 4.94 -27.59 -35.61
CA VAL A 212 5.45 -26.67 -34.58
C VAL A 212 4.29 -26.00 -33.83
N ALA A 213 3.14 -25.84 -34.48
CA ALA A 213 1.92 -25.32 -33.86
C ALA A 213 1.54 -26.11 -32.59
N ARG A 214 1.10 -25.39 -31.54
CA ARG A 214 0.69 -25.96 -30.25
C ARG A 214 -0.73 -25.54 -29.86
N PRO A 215 -1.50 -26.38 -29.12
CA PRO A 215 -2.82 -26.00 -28.62
C PRO A 215 -2.78 -24.67 -27.85
N PRO A 216 -3.82 -23.81 -27.96
CA PRO A 216 -5.12 -24.06 -28.60
C PRO A 216 -5.14 -23.82 -30.13
N ASN A 217 -4.00 -23.70 -30.81
CA ASN A 217 -3.96 -23.57 -32.27
C ASN A 217 -4.63 -24.79 -32.93
N MET A 218 -5.66 -24.55 -33.75
CA MET A 218 -6.42 -25.62 -34.43
C MET A 218 -5.59 -26.41 -35.45
N ALA A 219 -4.44 -25.86 -35.88
CA ALA A 219 -3.49 -26.56 -36.74
C ALA A 219 -2.57 -27.52 -35.96
N ALA A 220 -2.54 -27.49 -34.62
CA ALA A 220 -1.67 -28.36 -33.83
C ALA A 220 -2.09 -29.83 -33.94
N ASN A 221 -1.12 -30.73 -34.11
CA ASN A 221 -1.34 -32.18 -34.24
C ASN A 221 -0.52 -33.03 -33.24
N CYS A 222 0.16 -32.41 -32.28
CA CYS A 222 0.98 -33.08 -31.25
C CYS A 222 0.23 -34.11 -30.37
N THR A 223 -1.11 -34.15 -30.41
CA THR A 223 -1.90 -35.18 -29.70
C THR A 223 -1.96 -36.52 -30.44
N ASN A 224 -1.61 -36.55 -31.73
CA ASN A 224 -1.70 -37.75 -32.58
C ASN A 224 -0.53 -37.95 -33.55
N LYS A 225 0.45 -37.03 -33.56
CA LYS A 225 1.72 -37.11 -34.29
C LYS A 225 2.88 -36.80 -33.35
N GLY A 226 4.11 -37.10 -33.79
CA GLY A 226 5.30 -36.96 -32.95
C GLY A 226 5.35 -38.02 -31.86
N ASP A 227 5.74 -37.60 -30.65
CA ASP A 227 5.78 -38.43 -29.44
C ASP A 227 4.44 -38.47 -28.68
N PHE A 228 3.38 -37.88 -29.25
CA PHE A 228 2.03 -37.79 -28.68
C PHE A 228 1.93 -36.91 -27.42
N LEU A 229 2.86 -35.97 -27.27
CA LEU A 229 2.87 -35.02 -26.17
C LEU A 229 2.94 -33.59 -26.75
N CYS A 230 2.05 -32.72 -26.29
CA CYS A 230 2.01 -31.34 -26.77
C CYS A 230 2.93 -30.40 -26.00
N ASP A 231 3.51 -30.85 -24.89
CA ASP A 231 4.46 -30.05 -24.10
C ASP A 231 5.93 -30.36 -24.43
N THR A 232 6.18 -31.38 -25.24
CA THR A 232 7.44 -31.60 -25.95
C THR A 232 7.41 -30.80 -27.26
N PRO A 233 8.41 -29.94 -27.53
CA PRO A 233 8.54 -29.27 -28.82
C PRO A 233 8.83 -30.24 -29.96
N ALA A 234 8.31 -29.94 -31.15
CA ALA A 234 8.39 -30.82 -32.31
C ALA A 234 9.85 -30.92 -32.75
N ASP A 235 10.28 -32.14 -33.02
CA ASP A 235 11.70 -32.45 -33.16
C ASP A 235 12.04 -33.01 -34.55
N PRO A 236 12.86 -32.30 -35.36
CA PRO A 236 13.23 -32.72 -36.69
C PRO A 236 14.41 -33.70 -36.75
N TYR A 237 14.99 -34.11 -35.61
CA TYR A 237 16.29 -34.77 -35.52
C TYR A 237 16.56 -35.85 -36.59
N GLY A 238 17.71 -35.72 -37.25
CA GLY A 238 18.35 -36.78 -38.03
C GLY A 238 17.78 -37.03 -39.43
N ARG A 239 17.03 -36.08 -40.03
CA ARG A 239 16.29 -36.32 -41.28
C ARG A 239 16.60 -35.35 -42.42
N ASP A 240 16.77 -34.07 -42.11
CA ASP A 240 17.13 -33.04 -43.08
C ASP A 240 18.59 -32.57 -42.86
N PRO A 241 19.32 -32.08 -43.89
CA PRO A 241 20.72 -31.67 -43.77
C PRO A 241 21.01 -30.66 -42.64
N ASP A 242 19.97 -29.92 -42.22
CA ASP A 242 20.05 -28.92 -41.17
C ASP A 242 19.38 -29.34 -39.84
N SER A 243 18.79 -30.54 -39.76
CA SER A 243 18.01 -31.00 -38.60
C SER A 243 18.80 -31.32 -37.33
N VAL A 244 20.13 -31.36 -37.44
CA VAL A 244 21.06 -31.67 -36.35
C VAL A 244 22.06 -30.53 -36.11
N LYS A 245 21.87 -29.37 -36.76
CA LYS A 245 22.80 -28.24 -36.65
C LYS A 245 22.57 -27.48 -35.34
N LEU A 246 23.62 -27.42 -34.53
CA LEU A 246 23.63 -26.76 -33.23
C LEU A 246 24.81 -25.79 -33.13
N LEU A 247 24.65 -24.73 -32.32
CA LEU A 247 25.73 -23.87 -31.86
C LEU A 247 25.49 -23.56 -30.38
N ASP A 248 26.41 -23.98 -29.50
CA ASP A 248 26.35 -23.76 -28.04
C ASP A 248 24.99 -24.16 -27.42
N CYS A 249 24.50 -25.36 -27.74
CA CYS A 249 23.19 -25.85 -27.33
C CYS A 249 22.02 -24.94 -27.74
N ASN A 250 22.16 -24.27 -28.89
CA ASN A 250 21.06 -23.64 -29.61
C ASN A 250 20.85 -24.33 -30.95
N TYR A 251 19.59 -24.57 -31.29
CA TYR A 251 19.23 -25.12 -32.59
C TYR A 251 19.35 -24.03 -33.65
N ILE A 252 20.27 -24.23 -34.61
CA ILE A 252 20.52 -23.29 -35.74
C ILE A 252 20.09 -23.88 -37.08
N GLY A 253 19.37 -25.00 -37.06
CA GLY A 253 18.84 -25.63 -38.25
C GLY A 253 17.79 -24.76 -38.96
N THR A 254 17.70 -24.90 -40.29
CA THR A 254 16.74 -24.15 -41.12
C THR A 254 15.46 -24.94 -41.47
N VAL A 255 15.31 -26.13 -40.89
CA VAL A 255 14.21 -27.06 -41.18
C VAL A 255 12.87 -26.48 -40.73
N LYS A 256 11.87 -26.58 -41.60
CA LYS A 256 10.50 -26.10 -41.35
C LYS A 256 9.50 -27.25 -41.40
N ASP A 257 8.38 -27.09 -40.72
CA ASP A 257 7.24 -28.00 -40.79
C ASP A 257 6.39 -27.80 -42.07
N ALA A 258 5.31 -28.57 -42.21
CA ALA A 258 4.42 -28.53 -43.37
C ALA A 258 3.68 -27.18 -43.55
N GLN A 259 3.66 -26.31 -42.53
CA GLN A 259 3.08 -24.97 -42.56
C GLN A 259 4.16 -23.88 -42.72
N GLY A 260 5.42 -24.28 -42.88
CA GLY A 260 6.54 -23.36 -43.07
C GLY A 260 7.08 -22.74 -41.78
N GLN A 261 6.70 -23.26 -40.60
CA GLN A 261 7.23 -22.81 -39.31
C GLN A 261 8.56 -23.49 -39.02
N LEU A 262 9.53 -22.73 -38.51
CA LEU A 262 10.85 -23.27 -38.16
C LEU A 262 10.77 -24.12 -36.89
N PHE A 263 11.39 -25.31 -36.91
CA PHE A 263 11.49 -26.15 -35.72
C PHE A 263 12.33 -25.49 -34.63
N SER A 264 11.95 -25.76 -33.37
CA SER A 264 12.68 -25.34 -32.17
C SER A 264 12.63 -26.47 -31.13
N PRO A 265 13.42 -27.54 -31.34
CA PRO A 265 13.41 -28.73 -30.49
C PRO A 265 13.95 -28.46 -29.09
N LEU A 266 13.51 -29.25 -28.11
CA LEU A 266 14.06 -29.22 -26.74
C LEU A 266 15.33 -30.06 -26.67
N LEU A 267 16.48 -29.43 -26.88
CA LEU A 267 17.79 -30.08 -26.97
C LEU A 267 18.23 -30.78 -25.67
N SER A 268 17.70 -30.36 -24.53
CA SER A 268 17.96 -30.95 -23.22
C SER A 268 17.07 -32.15 -22.89
N ASN A 269 16.12 -32.52 -23.78
CA ASN A 269 15.18 -33.58 -23.50
C ASN A 269 15.88 -34.94 -23.49
N ILE A 270 15.65 -35.74 -22.44
CA ILE A 270 16.25 -37.06 -22.28
C ILE A 270 15.87 -37.98 -23.44
N MET A 271 14.65 -37.91 -23.98
CA MET A 271 14.20 -38.76 -25.09
C MET A 271 14.65 -38.28 -26.48
N SER A 272 15.56 -37.31 -26.55
CA SER A 272 16.19 -36.84 -27.79
C SER A 272 17.59 -37.44 -27.98
N TYR A 273 18.15 -37.28 -29.18
CA TYR A 273 19.52 -37.71 -29.53
C TYR A 273 20.51 -36.53 -29.64
N TYR A 274 20.14 -35.37 -29.09
CA TYR A 274 21.03 -34.21 -29.02
C TYR A 274 22.15 -34.44 -27.96
N PRO A 275 23.27 -33.69 -28.03
CA PRO A 275 24.39 -33.87 -27.12
C PRO A 275 23.98 -33.74 -25.64
N THR A 276 24.46 -34.66 -24.80
CA THR A 276 24.16 -34.70 -23.35
C THR A 276 24.60 -33.43 -22.61
N THR A 277 25.54 -32.66 -23.16
CA THR A 277 25.97 -31.38 -22.63
C THR A 277 24.88 -30.31 -22.64
N CYS A 278 23.82 -30.48 -23.42
CA CYS A 278 22.70 -29.53 -23.48
C CYS A 278 21.71 -29.69 -22.33
N GLY A 279 21.88 -30.72 -21.50
CA GLY A 279 21.05 -30.99 -20.33
C GLY A 279 20.31 -32.31 -20.44
N SER A 280 19.58 -32.65 -19.40
CA SER A 280 18.87 -33.92 -19.30
C SER A 280 17.60 -33.75 -18.46
N VAL A 281 16.49 -33.41 -19.12
CA VAL A 281 15.18 -33.18 -18.52
C VAL A 281 14.08 -33.99 -19.20
N PHE A 282 13.00 -34.26 -18.47
CA PHE A 282 11.72 -34.68 -19.05
C PHE A 282 10.72 -33.52 -18.97
N THR A 283 9.72 -33.52 -19.85
CA THR A 283 8.57 -32.62 -19.75
C THR A 283 7.53 -33.17 -18.76
N SER A 284 6.57 -32.34 -18.38
CA SER A 284 5.49 -32.74 -17.47
C SER A 284 4.61 -33.85 -18.08
N GLY A 285 4.32 -33.74 -19.38
CA GLY A 285 3.60 -34.73 -20.17
C GLY A 285 4.35 -36.06 -20.26
N GLN A 286 5.68 -36.03 -20.34
CA GLN A 286 6.50 -37.24 -20.24
C GLN A 286 6.37 -37.90 -18.86
N TYR A 287 6.41 -37.14 -17.75
CA TYR A 287 6.15 -37.71 -16.42
C TYR A 287 4.74 -38.29 -16.27
N GLY A 288 3.74 -37.67 -16.90
CA GLY A 288 2.38 -38.23 -16.99
C GLY A 288 2.36 -39.55 -17.76
N ARG A 289 3.05 -39.62 -18.91
CA ARG A 289 3.17 -40.84 -19.71
C ARG A 289 3.92 -41.95 -18.98
N VAL A 290 4.95 -41.63 -18.19
CA VAL A 290 5.66 -42.59 -17.33
C VAL A 290 4.71 -43.22 -16.31
N THR A 291 3.81 -42.42 -15.73
CA THR A 291 2.78 -42.92 -14.78
C THR A 291 1.80 -43.89 -15.47
N ASP A 292 1.45 -43.62 -16.73
CA ASP A 292 0.65 -44.52 -17.55
C ASP A 292 1.40 -45.81 -17.90
N GLY A 293 2.69 -45.70 -18.22
CA GLY A 293 3.59 -46.81 -18.39
C GLY A 293 3.68 -47.68 -17.14
N LEU A 294 3.78 -47.07 -15.96
CA LEU A 294 3.79 -47.79 -14.68
C LEU A 294 2.51 -48.62 -14.50
N THR A 295 1.36 -48.06 -14.86
CA THR A 295 0.07 -48.79 -14.80
C THR A 295 0.11 -50.06 -15.66
N LEU A 296 0.72 -50.00 -16.86
CA LEU A 296 0.90 -51.17 -17.71
C LEU A 296 1.90 -52.17 -17.11
N ARG A 297 2.96 -51.69 -16.47
CA ARG A 297 4.01 -52.55 -15.86
C ARG A 297 3.53 -53.28 -14.60
N LEU A 298 2.58 -52.70 -13.87
CA LEU A 298 1.97 -53.29 -12.68
C LEU A 298 0.74 -54.16 -12.96
N ASP A 299 0.33 -54.29 -14.23
CA ASP A 299 -0.79 -55.15 -14.62
C ASP A 299 -0.53 -56.61 -14.21
N PRO A 300 -1.40 -57.23 -13.38
CA PRO A 300 -1.27 -58.63 -12.98
C PRO A 300 -1.27 -59.64 -14.14
N SER A 301 -1.72 -59.26 -15.34
CA SER A 301 -1.68 -60.12 -16.53
C SER A 301 -0.28 -60.24 -17.15
N ASN A 302 0.72 -59.50 -16.65
CA ASN A 302 2.09 -59.57 -17.13
C ASN A 302 2.73 -60.92 -16.72
N GLN A 303 3.62 -61.46 -17.56
CA GLN A 303 4.39 -62.68 -17.27
C GLN A 303 5.53 -62.48 -16.25
N TYR A 304 5.59 -61.30 -15.65
CA TYR A 304 6.56 -60.88 -14.64
C TYR A 304 5.83 -60.10 -13.54
N SER A 305 6.42 -60.06 -12.36
CA SER A 305 6.04 -59.24 -11.22
C SER A 305 7.16 -58.25 -10.88
N LEU A 306 6.84 -57.17 -10.17
CA LEU A 306 7.82 -56.17 -9.72
C LEU A 306 7.83 -56.10 -8.18
N ASN A 307 7.98 -57.27 -7.55
CA ASN A 307 7.77 -57.48 -6.12
C ASN A 307 8.95 -58.19 -5.41
N CYS A 308 10.16 -58.14 -5.97
CA CYS A 308 11.36 -58.54 -5.26
C CYS A 308 11.42 -57.85 -3.88
N VAL A 309 11.83 -58.54 -2.83
CA VAL A 309 11.79 -57.99 -1.47
C VAL A 309 13.10 -57.21 -1.20
N PRO A 310 13.04 -56.04 -0.55
CA PRO A 310 14.21 -55.34 -0.05
C PRO A 310 15.06 -56.24 0.87
N VAL A 311 16.38 -56.10 0.81
CA VAL A 311 17.30 -57.03 1.51
C VAL A 311 17.70 -56.52 2.88
N VAL A 312 17.94 -55.21 2.99
CA VAL A 312 18.29 -54.56 4.25
C VAL A 312 17.02 -53.96 4.85
N THR A 313 16.64 -54.40 6.05
CA THR A 313 15.43 -53.97 6.77
C THR A 313 15.70 -53.91 8.27
N GLY A 314 14.97 -53.08 9.01
CA GLY A 314 15.03 -53.00 10.47
C GLY A 314 16.37 -52.51 10.98
N VAL A 315 17.01 -53.30 11.87
CA VAL A 315 18.23 -52.89 12.60
C VAL A 315 19.48 -52.74 11.73
N ASN A 316 19.47 -53.26 10.50
CA ASN A 316 20.60 -53.20 9.58
C ASN A 316 20.58 -51.95 8.67
N VAL A 317 19.55 -51.09 8.80
CA VAL A 317 19.47 -49.81 8.08
C VAL A 317 20.52 -48.84 8.63
N PRO A 318 21.12 -47.96 7.81
CA PRO A 318 22.10 -46.97 8.28
C PRO A 318 21.61 -46.14 9.46
N SER A 319 22.50 -45.84 10.40
CA SER A 319 22.20 -45.06 11.60
C SER A 319 23.20 -43.94 11.83
N ASN A 320 22.99 -43.13 12.87
CA ASN A 320 23.89 -42.06 13.29
C ASN A 320 24.25 -41.08 12.16
N VAL A 321 23.28 -40.72 11.32
CA VAL A 321 23.50 -39.72 10.27
C VAL A 321 23.80 -38.38 10.94
N ALA A 322 24.94 -37.80 10.58
CA ALA A 322 25.42 -36.51 11.03
C ALA A 322 26.00 -35.73 9.85
N GLY A 323 26.21 -34.42 10.02
CA GLY A 323 26.75 -33.57 8.98
C GLY A 323 27.62 -32.46 9.54
N THR A 324 28.67 -32.11 8.80
CA THR A 324 29.53 -30.95 9.07
C THR A 324 29.57 -30.03 7.86
N ILE A 325 29.41 -28.73 8.08
CA ILE A 325 29.50 -27.72 7.03
C ILE A 325 30.98 -27.46 6.75
N SER A 326 31.37 -27.58 5.49
CA SER A 326 32.70 -27.19 4.99
C SER A 326 32.57 -26.04 4.00
N SER A 327 33.69 -25.50 3.54
CA SER A 327 33.72 -24.56 2.42
C SER A 327 33.28 -25.18 1.09
N SER A 328 33.11 -26.51 1.03
CA SER A 328 32.80 -27.28 -0.18
C SER A 328 31.42 -27.93 -0.18
N GLY A 329 30.59 -27.68 0.83
CA GLY A 329 29.25 -28.23 0.98
C GLY A 329 28.99 -28.80 2.37
N ILE A 330 28.12 -29.80 2.45
CA ILE A 330 27.86 -30.53 3.71
C ILE A 330 28.48 -31.93 3.60
N SER A 331 29.44 -32.22 4.49
CA SER A 331 30.01 -33.57 4.65
C SER A 331 29.12 -34.39 5.57
N ILE A 332 28.37 -35.34 5.01
CA ILE A 332 27.50 -36.27 5.71
C ILE A 332 28.31 -37.49 6.15
N THR A 333 28.13 -37.91 7.39
CA THR A 333 28.67 -39.15 7.95
C THR A 333 27.54 -40.02 8.47
N PHE A 334 27.70 -41.35 8.41
CA PHE A 334 26.72 -42.30 8.93
C PHE A 334 27.40 -43.62 9.31
N THR A 335 26.73 -44.41 10.14
CA THR A 335 27.15 -45.78 10.49
C THR A 335 26.53 -46.76 9.50
N ASP A 336 27.39 -47.59 8.91
CA ASP A 336 26.98 -48.77 8.16
C ASP A 336 26.66 -49.90 9.14
N ASN A 337 25.41 -50.37 9.13
CA ASN A 337 24.94 -51.49 9.95
C ASN A 337 24.71 -52.77 9.12
N SER A 338 25.00 -52.71 7.82
CA SER A 338 24.81 -53.80 6.87
C SER A 338 26.14 -54.46 6.51
N SER A 339 26.06 -55.70 6.02
CA SER A 339 27.22 -56.44 5.45
C SER A 339 26.91 -57.01 4.06
N ASN A 340 25.75 -56.68 3.53
CA ASN A 340 25.15 -57.19 2.31
C ASN A 340 24.49 -56.08 1.49
N GLU A 341 24.88 -54.83 1.75
CA GLU A 341 24.50 -53.66 0.99
C GLU A 341 25.25 -53.60 -0.34
N THR A 342 24.56 -53.14 -1.39
CA THR A 342 25.18 -52.90 -2.70
C THR A 342 25.71 -51.45 -2.83
N GLY A 343 25.63 -50.68 -1.74
CA GLY A 343 25.97 -49.26 -1.65
C GLY A 343 24.90 -48.48 -0.90
N PHE A 344 25.02 -47.16 -0.90
CA PHE A 344 24.07 -46.26 -0.22
C PHE A 344 23.52 -45.20 -1.18
N ILE A 345 22.30 -44.75 -0.89
CA ILE A 345 21.66 -43.60 -1.51
C ILE A 345 21.42 -42.56 -0.42
N VAL A 346 21.95 -41.36 -0.63
CA VAL A 346 21.74 -40.21 0.24
C VAL A 346 20.65 -39.34 -0.39
N GLU A 347 19.61 -39.06 0.38
CA GLU A 347 18.53 -38.15 -0.01
C GLU A 347 18.52 -36.89 0.85
N ARG A 348 18.10 -35.79 0.24
CA ARG A 348 18.03 -34.48 0.83
C ARG A 348 16.67 -33.83 0.57
N SER A 349 16.10 -33.19 1.59
CA SER A 349 14.95 -32.28 1.47
C SER A 349 15.32 -30.88 1.93
N ILE A 350 14.74 -29.88 1.27
CA ILE A 350 14.79 -28.46 1.65
C ILE A 350 13.45 -27.97 2.24
N THR A 351 12.42 -28.82 2.25
CA THR A 351 11.05 -28.40 2.60
C THR A 351 10.67 -28.84 4.01
N SER A 352 10.97 -30.09 4.40
CA SER A 352 10.55 -30.64 5.69
C SER A 352 11.30 -31.95 6.03
N PRO A 353 11.23 -32.42 7.29
CA PRO A 353 11.80 -33.72 7.65
C PRO A 353 10.97 -34.93 7.20
N ILE A 354 9.81 -34.74 6.54
CA ILE A 354 8.89 -35.82 6.16
C ILE A 354 8.68 -35.95 4.64
N ASP A 355 8.88 -34.86 3.89
CA ASP A 355 8.55 -34.76 2.47
C ASP A 355 9.60 -33.91 1.73
N GLY A 356 9.58 -33.95 0.39
CA GLY A 356 10.48 -33.20 -0.49
C GLY A 356 11.87 -33.79 -0.64
N PHE A 357 12.05 -35.06 -0.30
CA PHE A 357 13.34 -35.75 -0.43
C PHE A 357 13.65 -36.11 -1.88
N VAL A 358 14.85 -35.73 -2.32
CA VAL A 358 15.42 -36.08 -3.63
C VAL A 358 16.78 -36.72 -3.41
N ALA A 359 17.12 -37.75 -4.19
CA ALA A 359 18.44 -38.36 -4.15
C ALA A 359 19.52 -37.34 -4.59
N VAL A 360 20.56 -37.16 -3.78
CA VAL A 360 21.66 -36.22 -4.07
C VAL A 360 22.99 -36.91 -4.33
N GLY A 361 23.12 -38.19 -3.96
CA GLY A 361 24.30 -38.98 -4.28
C GLY A 361 24.20 -40.42 -3.87
N GLY A 362 25.13 -41.21 -4.40
CA GLY A 362 25.21 -42.65 -4.23
C GLY A 362 26.65 -43.06 -4.01
N THR A 363 26.87 -44.03 -3.12
CA THR A 363 28.22 -44.46 -2.74
C THR A 363 28.42 -45.95 -2.95
N ALA A 364 29.68 -46.38 -3.03
CA ALA A 364 30.04 -47.79 -2.99
C ALA A 364 29.63 -48.46 -1.65
N PRO A 365 29.56 -49.81 -1.59
CA PRO A 365 29.42 -50.55 -0.33
C PRO A 365 30.47 -50.15 0.72
N ASN A 366 30.19 -50.36 2.00
CA ASN A 366 31.07 -50.04 3.14
C ASN A 366 31.51 -48.56 3.25
N THR A 367 30.87 -47.65 2.51
CA THR A 367 31.16 -46.21 2.62
C THR A 367 30.41 -45.61 3.81
N THR A 368 31.06 -44.72 4.55
CA THR A 368 30.47 -44.06 5.74
C THR A 368 30.42 -42.54 5.65
N THR A 369 30.84 -41.97 4.51
CA THR A 369 30.88 -40.52 4.28
C THR A 369 30.38 -40.15 2.88
N PHE A 370 29.76 -38.98 2.76
CA PHE A 370 29.30 -38.41 1.50
C PHE A 370 29.41 -36.88 1.53
N LEU A 371 29.95 -36.26 0.48
CA LEU A 371 30.01 -34.80 0.37
C LEU A 371 28.89 -34.30 -0.54
N ASP A 372 27.94 -33.57 0.03
CA ASP A 372 26.91 -32.87 -0.72
C ASP A 372 27.37 -31.45 -1.07
N GLN A 373 27.75 -31.25 -2.34
CA GLN A 373 28.24 -29.95 -2.84
C GLN A 373 27.13 -29.05 -3.37
N GLY A 374 25.89 -29.54 -3.50
CA GLY A 374 24.78 -28.81 -4.12
C GLY A 374 23.99 -27.95 -3.12
N THR A 375 24.67 -27.36 -2.12
CA THR A 375 24.05 -26.69 -0.97
C THR A 375 24.23 -25.18 -1.01
N THR A 376 23.19 -24.44 -0.67
CA THR A 376 23.14 -22.97 -0.61
C THR A 376 23.26 -22.48 0.83
N ALA A 377 23.68 -21.23 1.03
CA ALA A 377 23.81 -20.62 2.35
C ALA A 377 22.47 -20.42 3.04
N PHE A 378 22.53 -20.34 4.38
CA PHE A 378 21.38 -20.07 5.26
C PHE A 378 20.16 -20.97 5.01
N THR A 379 20.39 -22.18 4.48
CA THR A 379 19.36 -23.10 4.02
C THR A 379 19.26 -24.26 4.99
N GLN A 380 18.03 -24.57 5.41
CA GLN A 380 17.74 -25.75 6.21
C GLN A 380 17.68 -26.98 5.31
N TYR A 381 18.51 -27.98 5.62
CA TYR A 381 18.50 -29.28 4.96
C TYR A 381 18.08 -30.39 5.91
N TYR A 382 17.43 -31.40 5.34
CA TYR A 382 17.09 -32.66 5.98
C TYR A 382 17.70 -33.79 5.17
N TYR A 383 18.47 -34.66 5.81
CA TYR A 383 19.15 -35.80 5.18
C TYR A 383 18.62 -37.10 5.72
N ARG A 384 18.52 -38.10 4.84
CA ARG A 384 18.30 -39.49 5.19
C ARG A 384 19.10 -40.39 4.27
N VAL A 385 19.51 -41.54 4.78
CA VAL A 385 20.37 -42.49 4.06
C VAL A 385 19.70 -43.85 4.04
N ARG A 386 19.74 -44.54 2.91
CA ARG A 386 19.33 -45.95 2.80
C ARG A 386 20.36 -46.76 2.04
N CYS A 387 20.39 -48.07 2.27
CA CYS A 387 21.11 -48.97 1.38
C CYS A 387 20.43 -48.98 0.00
N SER A 388 21.20 -49.11 -1.07
CA SER A 388 20.69 -49.11 -2.43
C SER A 388 19.78 -50.30 -2.75
N ASN A 389 19.90 -51.39 -1.99
CA ASN A 389 19.04 -52.57 -2.02
C ASN A 389 18.00 -52.60 -0.87
N SER A 390 17.62 -51.42 -0.38
CA SER A 390 16.57 -51.19 0.63
C SER A 390 15.59 -50.11 0.18
N ILE A 391 14.42 -50.09 0.84
CA ILE A 391 13.43 -49.00 0.79
C ILE A 391 13.29 -48.29 2.15
N GLU A 392 13.98 -48.79 3.19
CA GLU A 392 13.95 -48.22 4.53
C GLU A 392 15.10 -47.23 4.70
N PHE A 393 14.80 -46.10 5.33
CA PHE A 393 15.76 -45.01 5.55
C PHE A 393 16.17 -44.92 7.02
N SER A 394 17.36 -44.37 7.23
CA SER A 394 17.81 -43.90 8.52
C SER A 394 16.83 -42.89 9.13
N ILE A 395 16.97 -42.64 10.43
CA ILE A 395 16.39 -41.44 11.05
C ILE A 395 16.89 -40.20 10.31
N VAL A 396 16.00 -39.22 10.13
CA VAL A 396 16.30 -37.96 9.44
C VAL A 396 17.21 -37.10 10.31
N PHE A 397 18.31 -36.65 9.72
CA PHE A 397 19.22 -35.66 10.28
C PHE A 397 18.92 -34.28 9.70
N SER A 398 19.00 -33.21 10.49
CA SER A 398 18.78 -31.84 10.01
C SER A 398 19.97 -30.95 10.31
N ILE A 399 20.33 -30.09 9.35
CA ILE A 399 21.41 -29.11 9.49
C ILE A 399 21.07 -27.83 8.72
N THR A 400 21.34 -26.68 9.32
CA THR A 400 21.19 -25.37 8.67
C THR A 400 22.57 -24.90 8.23
N THR A 401 22.74 -24.64 6.93
CA THR A 401 24.00 -24.04 6.45
C THR A 401 24.19 -22.64 7.02
N THR A 402 25.44 -22.25 7.22
CA THR A 402 25.84 -20.86 7.47
C THR A 402 26.16 -20.19 6.13
N LEU A 403 26.83 -19.04 6.13
CA LEU A 403 27.37 -18.45 4.90
C LEU A 403 28.35 -19.45 4.23
N ASN A 404 27.91 -20.09 3.16
CA ASN A 404 28.72 -20.98 2.34
C ASN A 404 28.55 -20.61 0.86
N TYR A 405 29.66 -20.57 0.14
CA TYR A 405 29.69 -20.28 -1.27
C TYR A 405 29.83 -21.58 -2.07
N CYS A 406 29.28 -21.60 -3.27
CA CYS A 406 29.53 -22.69 -4.21
C CYS A 406 31.04 -22.81 -4.52
N VAL A 407 31.50 -24.03 -4.81
CA VAL A 407 32.88 -24.28 -5.25
C VAL A 407 32.92 -24.36 -6.78
N PRO A 408 33.73 -23.55 -7.47
CA PRO A 408 33.88 -23.61 -8.92
C PRO A 408 34.62 -24.89 -9.30
N VAL A 409 34.08 -25.62 -10.29
CA VAL A 409 34.65 -26.89 -10.77
C VAL A 409 35.27 -26.71 -12.16
N TYR A 410 36.41 -27.36 -12.39
CA TYR A 410 37.06 -27.42 -13.70
C TYR A 410 37.35 -28.87 -14.08
N ALA A 411 37.03 -29.26 -15.31
CA ALA A 411 37.22 -30.61 -15.81
C ALA A 411 38.70 -31.01 -15.96
N ASN A 412 39.57 -30.02 -16.20
CA ASN A 412 41.00 -30.22 -16.39
C ASN A 412 41.80 -29.34 -15.45
N SER A 413 42.96 -29.83 -15.00
CA SER A 413 43.90 -29.05 -14.17
C SER A 413 44.36 -27.77 -14.88
N CYS A 414 44.41 -26.65 -14.17
CA CYS A 414 44.88 -25.39 -14.73
C CYS A 414 46.34 -25.43 -15.20
N SER A 415 47.13 -26.40 -14.71
CA SER A 415 48.52 -26.62 -15.10
C SER A 415 48.71 -27.29 -16.46
N SER A 416 47.67 -27.92 -17.04
CA SER A 416 47.85 -28.70 -18.28
C SER A 416 48.06 -27.80 -19.51
N LEU A 417 47.44 -26.62 -19.53
CA LEU A 417 47.56 -25.64 -20.61
C LEU A 417 48.05 -24.27 -20.11
N GLY A 418 48.23 -24.05 -18.81
CA GLY A 418 48.63 -22.73 -18.28
C GLY A 418 47.51 -21.69 -18.36
N VAL A 419 46.25 -22.14 -18.30
CA VAL A 419 45.06 -21.30 -18.24
C VAL A 419 44.79 -21.01 -16.75
N ILE A 420 45.55 -20.06 -16.21
CA ILE A 420 45.55 -19.69 -14.77
C ILE A 420 45.37 -18.18 -14.57
N ILE A 421 45.02 -17.81 -13.34
CA ILE A 421 45.08 -16.44 -12.82
C ILE A 421 46.33 -16.35 -11.94
N ASP A 422 47.48 -16.04 -12.51
CA ASP A 422 48.75 -16.04 -11.76
C ASP A 422 48.82 -14.89 -10.75
N ASP A 423 48.35 -13.71 -11.17
CA ASP A 423 48.29 -12.52 -10.34
C ASP A 423 46.89 -11.89 -10.35
N PHE A 424 46.46 -11.40 -9.19
CA PHE A 424 45.30 -10.53 -9.06
C PHE A 424 45.63 -9.33 -8.18
N LEU A 425 45.51 -8.14 -8.77
CA LEU A 425 45.76 -6.86 -8.13
C LEU A 425 44.47 -6.05 -8.09
N LEU A 426 44.20 -5.35 -6.98
CA LEU A 426 43.05 -4.44 -6.85
C LEU A 426 43.50 -3.13 -6.21
N ALA A 427 43.13 -1.98 -6.78
CA ALA A 427 43.53 -0.66 -6.29
C ALA A 427 42.40 0.37 -6.41
N PRO A 428 42.29 1.35 -5.50
CA PRO A 428 41.41 2.51 -5.69
C PRO A 428 41.92 3.39 -6.84
N SER A 429 41.05 4.25 -7.39
CA SER A 429 41.40 5.22 -8.44
C SER A 429 42.61 6.11 -8.14
N SER A 430 42.89 6.35 -6.85
CA SER A 430 44.06 7.07 -6.36
C SER A 430 44.59 6.40 -5.09
N GLY A 431 45.60 5.55 -5.23
CA GLY A 431 46.24 4.86 -4.10
C GLY A 431 47.00 3.59 -4.51
N PRO A 432 47.71 2.95 -3.56
CA PRO A 432 48.41 1.69 -3.81
C PRO A 432 47.41 0.52 -3.95
N ASN A 433 47.87 -0.60 -4.53
CA ASN A 433 47.07 -1.82 -4.58
C ASN A 433 46.77 -2.31 -3.16
N ILE A 434 45.50 -2.61 -2.89
CA ILE A 434 45.03 -3.22 -1.65
C ILE A 434 45.10 -4.74 -1.71
N ILE A 435 44.82 -5.36 -2.87
CA ILE A 435 45.10 -6.78 -3.13
C ILE A 435 46.36 -6.86 -4.00
N GLN A 436 47.31 -7.70 -3.59
CA GLN A 436 48.58 -7.94 -4.28
C GLN A 436 48.94 -9.42 -4.24
N THR A 437 48.05 -10.26 -4.74
CA THR A 437 48.30 -11.70 -4.82
C THR A 437 49.07 -11.97 -6.11
N THR A 438 50.30 -12.47 -6.00
CA THR A 438 51.19 -12.63 -7.16
C THR A 438 51.88 -13.99 -7.20
N SER A 439 52.16 -14.47 -8.41
CA SER A 439 52.90 -15.70 -8.70
C SER A 439 52.31 -16.93 -8.00
N THR A 440 50.98 -17.03 -8.03
CA THR A 440 50.25 -18.12 -7.36
C THR A 440 50.42 -19.45 -8.08
N GLY A 441 50.74 -19.43 -9.38
CA GLY A 441 50.70 -20.63 -10.19
C GLY A 441 49.29 -21.23 -10.27
N CYS A 442 49.19 -22.53 -10.50
CA CYS A 442 47.91 -23.23 -10.53
C CYS A 442 47.51 -23.67 -9.12
N SER A 443 46.38 -23.13 -8.63
CA SER A 443 45.81 -23.47 -7.32
C SER A 443 45.32 -24.92 -7.27
N ALA A 444 45.30 -25.49 -6.06
CA ALA A 444 44.73 -26.83 -5.84
C ALA A 444 43.26 -26.88 -6.30
N ASN A 445 42.90 -27.91 -7.08
CA ASN A 445 41.58 -28.06 -7.69
C ASN A 445 41.13 -26.85 -8.53
N ASN A 446 42.08 -26.06 -9.04
CA ASN A 446 41.83 -24.84 -9.81
C ASN A 446 41.04 -23.75 -9.03
N HIS A 447 41.05 -23.79 -7.69
CA HIS A 447 40.37 -22.81 -6.84
C HIS A 447 41.30 -22.27 -5.75
N GLY A 448 41.76 -21.03 -5.92
CA GLY A 448 42.58 -20.30 -4.95
C GLY A 448 41.73 -19.57 -3.91
N ILE A 449 41.80 -19.99 -2.65
CA ILE A 449 41.03 -19.37 -1.56
C ILE A 449 41.94 -18.44 -0.76
N PHE A 450 41.80 -17.12 -0.97
CA PHE A 450 42.61 -16.08 -0.32
C PHE A 450 41.81 -15.27 0.72
N THR A 451 40.87 -15.92 1.39
CA THR A 451 39.90 -15.28 2.30
C THR A 451 40.39 -15.14 3.75
N ALA A 452 41.61 -15.59 4.06
CA ALA A 452 42.22 -15.43 5.39
C ALA A 452 42.56 -13.96 5.71
N THR A 453 42.80 -13.15 4.67
CA THR A 453 43.01 -11.71 4.77
C THR A 453 41.76 -10.97 4.29
N THR A 454 41.43 -9.87 4.94
CA THR A 454 40.31 -9.01 4.54
C THR A 454 40.84 -7.64 4.10
N TYR A 455 40.36 -7.15 2.96
CA TYR A 455 40.86 -5.94 2.32
C TYR A 455 39.83 -4.81 2.39
N ASN A 456 40.19 -3.67 2.98
CA ASN A 456 39.25 -2.57 3.16
C ASN A 456 38.93 -1.86 1.83
N VAL A 457 37.64 -1.67 1.57
CA VAL A 457 37.12 -0.89 0.43
C VAL A 457 36.07 0.12 0.90
N SER A 458 35.86 1.21 0.18
CA SER A 458 34.87 2.23 0.56
C SER A 458 33.62 2.15 -0.33
N ALA A 459 32.44 2.22 0.26
CA ALA A 459 31.18 2.39 -0.47
C ALA A 459 31.22 3.65 -1.35
N GLY A 460 30.73 3.53 -2.59
CA GLY A 460 30.71 4.60 -3.60
C GLY A 460 32.04 4.83 -4.33
N GLN A 461 33.11 4.14 -3.96
CA GLN A 461 34.44 4.31 -4.56
C GLN A 461 34.68 3.32 -5.71
N ALA A 462 35.33 3.80 -6.77
CA ALA A 462 35.76 2.98 -7.90
C ALA A 462 37.13 2.32 -7.63
N TYR A 463 37.23 1.04 -7.97
CA TYR A 463 38.43 0.22 -7.89
C TYR A 463 38.77 -0.36 -9.26
N THR A 464 40.05 -0.33 -9.59
CA THR A 464 40.61 -0.92 -10.79
C THR A 464 41.35 -2.20 -10.42
N PHE A 465 41.07 -3.28 -11.14
CA PHE A 465 41.76 -4.55 -10.97
C PHE A 465 42.68 -4.85 -12.17
N ILE A 466 43.72 -5.66 -11.92
CA ILE A 466 44.58 -6.24 -12.95
C ILE A 466 44.69 -7.74 -12.66
N ALA A 467 44.25 -8.56 -13.61
CA ALA A 467 44.50 -10.00 -13.61
C ALA A 467 45.59 -10.33 -14.64
N ARG A 468 46.54 -11.21 -14.29
CA ARG A 468 47.64 -11.61 -15.19
C ARG A 468 47.74 -13.13 -15.31
N ALA A 469 47.96 -13.61 -16.53
CA ALA A 469 48.28 -15.00 -16.84
C ALA A 469 49.80 -15.26 -16.76
N VAL A 470 50.19 -16.52 -16.58
CA VAL A 470 51.60 -16.96 -16.71
C VAL A 470 51.84 -17.71 -18.01
N ARG A 471 53.10 -17.79 -18.44
CA ARG A 471 53.55 -18.73 -19.48
C ARG A 471 54.12 -19.98 -18.84
N LEU A 472 53.74 -21.14 -19.33
CA LEU A 472 54.49 -22.38 -19.08
C LEU A 472 55.67 -22.46 -20.06
N SER A 473 56.89 -22.48 -19.53
CA SER A 473 58.20 -22.64 -20.19
C SER A 473 58.18 -22.74 -21.72
N GLY A 474 58.24 -21.59 -22.42
CA GLY A 474 58.37 -21.51 -23.88
C GLY A 474 57.05 -21.35 -24.68
N SER A 475 55.89 -21.34 -24.02
CA SER A 475 54.56 -21.22 -24.66
C SER A 475 54.07 -19.76 -24.79
N VAL A 476 53.11 -19.53 -25.70
CA VAL A 476 52.36 -18.26 -25.82
C VAL A 476 51.37 -18.09 -24.65
N TYR A 477 50.92 -16.87 -24.37
CA TYR A 477 49.79 -16.67 -23.46
C TYR A 477 48.52 -17.19 -24.13
N PHE A 478 47.80 -18.08 -23.46
CA PHE A 478 46.47 -18.46 -23.89
C PHE A 478 45.51 -17.35 -23.53
N ASN A 479 44.69 -16.94 -24.49
CA ASN A 479 43.64 -15.97 -24.25
C ASN A 479 42.59 -16.60 -23.33
N GLN A 480 42.22 -15.88 -22.27
CA GLN A 480 41.24 -16.34 -21.31
C GLN A 480 40.12 -15.31 -21.17
N HIS A 481 38.87 -15.77 -21.21
CA HIS A 481 37.78 -14.97 -20.68
C HIS A 481 37.90 -14.90 -19.17
N ILE A 482 37.58 -13.74 -18.59
CA ILE A 482 37.48 -13.60 -17.14
C ILE A 482 36.16 -12.94 -16.76
N ALA A 483 35.67 -13.26 -15.58
CA ALA A 483 34.58 -12.54 -14.94
C ALA A 483 34.85 -12.39 -13.45
N VAL A 484 34.35 -11.29 -12.89
CA VAL A 484 34.52 -10.90 -11.50
C VAL A 484 33.14 -10.64 -10.91
N TRP A 485 32.87 -11.25 -9.76
CA TRP A 485 31.68 -11.06 -8.96
C TRP A 485 32.04 -10.54 -7.58
N VAL A 486 31.12 -9.80 -6.96
CA VAL A 486 31.20 -9.43 -5.55
C VAL A 486 29.83 -9.65 -4.91
N ASP A 487 29.75 -10.57 -3.95
CA ASP A 487 28.54 -10.89 -3.18
C ASP A 487 28.19 -9.74 -2.23
N TYR A 488 27.40 -8.80 -2.72
CA TYR A 488 27.10 -7.53 -2.06
C TYR A 488 25.98 -7.68 -1.04
N ASP A 489 25.02 -8.58 -1.27
CA ASP A 489 23.91 -8.79 -0.34
C ASP A 489 24.24 -9.82 0.77
N ARG A 490 25.32 -10.58 0.59
CA ARG A 490 25.89 -11.56 1.54
C ARG A 490 24.99 -12.76 1.75
N ASP A 491 24.26 -13.15 0.71
CA ASP A 491 23.41 -14.33 0.73
C ASP A 491 24.17 -15.62 0.37
N GLY A 492 25.47 -15.51 0.03
CA GLY A 492 26.34 -16.65 -0.31
C GLY A 492 26.21 -17.13 -1.75
N LEU A 493 25.37 -16.48 -2.56
CA LEU A 493 25.26 -16.66 -3.99
C LEU A 493 26.03 -15.53 -4.70
N PHE A 494 26.11 -15.67 -6.02
CA PHE A 494 26.76 -14.70 -6.89
C PHE A 494 25.83 -14.49 -8.09
N GLU A 495 24.89 -13.55 -7.99
CA GLU A 495 23.91 -13.32 -9.04
C GLU A 495 24.52 -12.64 -10.26
N SER A 496 23.78 -12.66 -11.37
CA SER A 496 24.11 -11.83 -12.53
C SER A 496 24.17 -10.33 -12.20
N ALA A 497 23.43 -9.86 -11.18
CA ALA A 497 23.45 -8.47 -10.73
C ALA A 497 24.75 -8.10 -9.98
N GLU A 498 25.45 -9.10 -9.47
CA GLU A 498 26.69 -8.98 -8.69
C GLU A 498 27.95 -9.16 -9.54
N MET A 499 27.77 -9.50 -10.82
CA MET A 499 28.85 -9.56 -11.79
C MET A 499 29.34 -8.14 -12.13
N VAL A 500 30.45 -7.74 -11.51
CA VAL A 500 31.02 -6.41 -11.67
C VAL A 500 31.87 -6.27 -12.94
N TYR A 501 32.36 -7.38 -13.48
CA TYR A 501 33.12 -7.38 -14.72
C TYR A 501 33.02 -8.72 -15.47
N GLN A 502 33.06 -8.67 -16.79
CA GLN A 502 33.16 -9.81 -17.68
C GLN A 502 33.87 -9.36 -18.98
N THR A 503 34.77 -10.18 -19.51
CA THR A 503 35.37 -9.94 -20.82
C THR A 503 34.44 -10.42 -21.93
N ASN A 504 34.40 -9.67 -23.04
CA ASN A 504 33.56 -9.98 -24.19
C ASN A 504 34.34 -10.17 -25.49
N GLY A 505 35.68 -10.11 -25.42
CA GLY A 505 36.57 -10.29 -26.57
C GLY A 505 36.62 -9.11 -27.54
N THR A 506 35.80 -8.07 -27.35
CA THR A 506 35.74 -6.89 -28.23
C THR A 506 36.08 -5.60 -27.48
N THR A 507 35.13 -5.04 -26.73
CA THR A 507 35.32 -3.82 -25.93
C THR A 507 36.03 -4.10 -24.60
N ARG A 508 36.03 -5.35 -24.16
CA ARG A 508 36.74 -5.85 -22.98
C ARG A 508 37.57 -7.07 -23.41
N PRO A 509 38.86 -6.88 -23.75
CA PRO A 509 39.70 -7.93 -24.32
C PRO A 509 39.87 -9.10 -23.34
N THR A 510 40.14 -10.28 -23.90
CA THR A 510 40.53 -11.47 -23.12
C THR A 510 41.88 -11.25 -22.44
N MET A 511 42.12 -11.97 -21.34
CA MET A 511 43.37 -11.90 -20.59
C MET A 511 44.51 -12.53 -21.41
N SER A 512 45.39 -11.70 -21.97
CA SER A 512 46.57 -12.14 -22.73
C SER A 512 47.62 -11.02 -22.88
N PRO A 513 48.61 -10.91 -21.98
CA PRO A 513 48.70 -11.58 -20.68
C PRO A 513 47.77 -11.01 -19.62
N ASN A 514 47.29 -9.78 -19.80
CA ASN A 514 46.63 -9.02 -18.74
C ASN A 514 45.19 -8.72 -19.14
N ALA A 515 44.31 -8.72 -18.15
CA ALA A 515 43.00 -8.11 -18.24
C ALA A 515 42.85 -7.05 -17.15
N THR A 516 42.37 -5.87 -17.54
CA THR A 516 42.16 -4.74 -16.65
C THR A 516 40.71 -4.30 -16.72
N GLY A 517 40.13 -3.98 -15.56
CA GLY A 517 38.78 -3.47 -15.47
C GLY A 517 38.59 -2.57 -14.26
N THR A 518 37.50 -1.83 -14.24
CA THR A 518 37.12 -0.98 -13.11
C THR A 518 35.68 -1.31 -12.72
N PHE A 519 35.43 -1.35 -11.41
CA PHE A 519 34.09 -1.46 -10.84
C PHE A 519 33.95 -0.57 -9.62
N THR A 520 32.72 -0.17 -9.30
CA THR A 520 32.42 0.70 -8.15
C THR A 520 31.78 -0.12 -7.05
N ILE A 521 32.23 0.04 -5.81
CA ILE A 521 31.55 -0.55 -4.66
C ILE A 521 30.22 0.19 -4.48
N PRO A 522 29.06 -0.48 -4.54
CA PRO A 522 27.77 0.16 -4.37
C PRO A 522 27.64 0.76 -2.96
N ASN A 523 26.71 1.71 -2.79
CA ASN A 523 26.41 2.30 -1.49
C ASN A 523 25.58 1.35 -0.62
N ILE A 524 26.21 0.27 -0.16
CA ILE A 524 25.59 -0.80 0.64
C ILE A 524 25.93 -0.69 2.12
N THR A 525 25.25 -1.49 2.94
CA THR A 525 25.55 -1.63 4.37
C THR A 525 26.98 -2.14 4.56
N SER A 526 27.72 -1.54 5.49
CA SER A 526 29.09 -1.94 5.79
C SER A 526 29.19 -3.41 6.24
N GLY A 527 30.24 -4.09 5.83
CA GLY A 527 30.48 -5.48 6.19
C GLY A 527 31.45 -6.19 5.25
N ILE A 528 31.72 -7.46 5.54
CA ILE A 528 32.57 -8.32 4.71
C ILE A 528 31.72 -8.89 3.57
N VAL A 529 32.21 -8.73 2.34
CA VAL A 529 31.67 -9.31 1.10
C VAL A 529 32.72 -10.20 0.46
N ARG A 530 32.31 -11.21 -0.30
CA ARG A 530 33.25 -12.06 -1.05
C ARG A 530 33.39 -11.57 -2.48
N LEU A 531 34.63 -11.42 -2.95
CA LEU A 531 34.95 -11.21 -4.35
C LEU A 531 35.42 -12.52 -4.95
N ARG A 532 34.89 -12.89 -6.11
CA ARG A 532 35.34 -14.04 -6.91
C ARG A 532 35.79 -13.56 -8.28
N ILE A 533 36.97 -13.97 -8.73
CA ILE A 533 37.38 -13.89 -10.13
C ILE A 533 37.50 -15.30 -10.69
N ARG A 534 36.97 -15.55 -11.89
CA ARG A 534 37.14 -16.81 -12.63
C ARG A 534 37.74 -16.55 -14.00
N SER A 535 38.53 -17.50 -14.50
CA SER A 535 38.97 -17.58 -15.89
C SER A 535 38.40 -18.80 -16.60
N ASN A 536 38.29 -18.70 -17.93
CA ASN A 536 38.00 -19.81 -18.84
C ASN A 536 38.79 -19.62 -20.14
N PHE A 537 39.29 -20.70 -20.73
CA PHE A 537 39.99 -20.63 -22.00
C PHE A 537 39.05 -20.16 -23.13
N GLU A 538 39.52 -19.25 -23.99
CA GLU A 538 38.65 -18.52 -24.95
C GLU A 538 37.81 -19.44 -25.86
N SER A 539 38.35 -20.59 -26.26
CA SER A 539 37.66 -21.55 -27.14
C SER A 539 36.42 -22.18 -26.50
N PHE A 540 36.24 -22.04 -25.19
CA PHE A 540 35.08 -22.55 -24.44
C PHE A 540 34.13 -21.42 -24.00
N GLY A 541 34.27 -20.22 -24.58
CA GLY A 541 33.34 -19.11 -24.38
C GLY A 541 33.57 -18.29 -23.11
N GLN A 542 32.67 -17.33 -22.89
CA GLN A 542 32.72 -16.40 -21.77
C GLN A 542 32.43 -17.10 -20.44
N VAL A 543 33.01 -16.57 -19.37
CA VAL A 543 32.65 -17.00 -18.01
C VAL A 543 31.32 -16.36 -17.64
N THR A 544 30.23 -17.13 -17.66
CA THR A 544 28.87 -16.65 -17.35
C THR A 544 28.37 -17.07 -15.98
N ASP A 545 28.97 -18.10 -15.38
CA ASP A 545 28.51 -18.70 -14.15
C ASP A 545 29.65 -18.76 -13.10
N PRO A 546 29.42 -18.30 -11.85
CA PRO A 546 30.43 -18.29 -10.79
C PRO A 546 30.67 -19.66 -10.13
N CYS A 547 29.84 -20.66 -10.44
CA CYS A 547 29.79 -21.97 -9.79
C CYS A 547 29.86 -23.16 -10.77
N ALA A 548 29.47 -22.99 -12.03
CA ALA A 548 29.35 -24.07 -13.00
C ALA A 548 30.69 -24.75 -13.30
N SER A 549 30.60 -26.02 -13.73
CA SER A 549 31.71 -26.79 -14.25
C SER A 549 32.18 -26.23 -15.59
N MET A 550 33.48 -25.95 -15.72
CA MET A 550 34.11 -25.45 -16.95
C MET A 550 35.27 -26.33 -17.39
N SER A 551 35.70 -26.22 -18.66
CA SER A 551 36.74 -27.13 -19.18
C SER A 551 38.16 -26.78 -18.69
N PHE A 552 38.59 -25.52 -18.81
CA PHE A 552 39.95 -25.08 -18.47
C PHE A 552 39.93 -23.67 -17.89
N GLY A 553 40.53 -23.47 -16.72
CA GLY A 553 40.62 -22.17 -16.07
C GLY A 553 40.88 -22.30 -14.57
N GLU A 554 40.80 -21.18 -13.88
CA GLU A 554 41.00 -21.08 -12.44
C GLU A 554 40.07 -20.03 -11.83
N ALA A 555 39.75 -20.19 -10.54
CA ALA A 555 38.97 -19.23 -9.77
C ALA A 555 39.73 -18.79 -8.52
N HIS A 556 39.69 -17.50 -8.16
CA HIS A 556 40.20 -16.98 -6.89
C HIS A 556 39.12 -16.27 -6.08
N ASP A 557 39.10 -16.50 -4.77
CA ASP A 557 38.20 -15.85 -3.81
C ASP A 557 38.95 -14.95 -2.82
N TYR A 558 38.40 -13.76 -2.55
CA TYR A 558 38.93 -12.76 -1.64
C TYR A 558 37.83 -12.20 -0.72
N HIS A 559 38.19 -11.69 0.47
CA HIS A 559 37.27 -10.93 1.32
C HIS A 559 37.53 -9.43 1.21
N LEU A 560 36.49 -8.66 0.90
CA LEU A 560 36.52 -7.20 0.98
C LEU A 560 35.73 -6.74 2.19
N ASN A 561 36.27 -5.84 3.01
CA ASN A 561 35.53 -5.17 4.08
C ASN A 561 35.05 -3.81 3.58
N VAL A 562 33.76 -3.71 3.28
CA VAL A 562 33.13 -2.47 2.86
C VAL A 562 32.99 -1.56 4.07
N ALA A 563 33.84 -0.54 4.13
CA ALA A 563 33.74 0.53 5.11
C ALA A 563 32.48 1.35 4.86
N ALA A 564 31.82 1.77 5.95
CA ALA A 564 30.69 2.68 5.87
C ALA A 564 31.09 3.97 5.14
N PRO A 565 30.22 4.54 4.28
CA PRO A 565 30.51 5.81 3.65
C PRO A 565 30.77 6.89 4.70
N ALA A 566 31.71 7.80 4.45
CA ALA A 566 32.04 8.88 5.38
C ALA A 566 30.76 9.66 5.74
N PRO A 567 30.53 9.95 7.03
CA PRO A 567 29.27 10.52 7.44
C PRO A 567 29.18 11.99 6.98
N PHE A 568 28.06 12.37 6.34
CA PHE A 568 27.84 13.71 5.81
C PHE A 568 26.47 14.26 6.19
N ILE A 569 26.38 15.59 6.22
CA ILE A 569 25.12 16.35 6.27
C ILE A 569 25.21 17.47 5.23
N THR A 570 24.20 17.61 4.36
CA THR A 570 24.08 18.75 3.45
C THR A 570 22.84 19.52 3.81
N THR A 571 23.01 20.75 4.30
CA THR A 571 21.88 21.62 4.67
C THR A 571 21.27 22.23 3.41
N GLY A 572 19.96 22.07 3.26
CA GLY A 572 19.16 22.65 2.18
C GLY A 572 18.85 24.13 2.41
N ALA A 573 18.14 24.71 1.45
CA ALA A 573 17.67 26.09 1.54
C ALA A 573 16.53 26.22 2.57
N VAL A 574 16.44 27.39 3.21
CA VAL A 574 15.29 27.73 4.07
C VAL A 574 14.09 28.01 3.17
N ALA A 575 13.02 27.24 3.33
CA ALA A 575 11.90 27.19 2.37
C ALA A 575 11.14 28.52 2.21
N THR A 576 11.14 29.37 3.25
CA THR A 576 10.43 30.66 3.25
C THR A 576 11.39 31.79 3.59
N THR A 577 11.57 32.75 2.69
CA THR A 577 12.35 33.99 2.92
C THR A 577 11.58 35.17 2.33
N PRO A 578 11.45 36.32 3.02
CA PRO A 578 11.97 36.65 4.36
C PRO A 578 11.18 35.99 5.50
N VAL A 579 11.84 35.79 6.64
CA VAL A 579 11.28 35.18 7.87
C VAL A 579 11.17 36.24 8.96
N CYS A 580 10.14 36.18 9.79
CA CYS A 580 10.03 37.05 10.96
C CYS A 580 10.73 36.44 12.18
N ALA A 581 11.46 37.26 12.94
CA ALA A 581 12.01 36.88 14.24
C ALA A 581 10.91 36.27 15.15
N GLY A 582 11.25 35.24 15.93
CA GLY A 582 10.28 34.54 16.77
C GLY A 582 9.35 33.55 16.04
N LYS A 583 9.46 33.42 14.70
CA LYS A 583 8.72 32.40 13.92
C LYS A 583 9.57 31.16 13.66
N THR A 584 8.89 30.07 13.35
CA THR A 584 9.51 28.81 12.96
C THR A 584 9.82 28.77 11.48
N VAL A 585 10.94 28.16 11.12
CA VAL A 585 11.38 27.89 9.75
C VAL A 585 11.57 26.40 9.54
N SER A 586 11.32 25.96 8.32
CA SER A 586 11.59 24.60 7.87
C SER A 586 12.98 24.54 7.23
N VAL A 587 13.86 23.70 7.77
CA VAL A 587 15.25 23.51 7.30
C VAL A 587 15.39 22.08 6.81
N SER A 588 15.38 21.90 5.49
CA SER A 588 15.67 20.61 4.87
C SER A 588 17.16 20.29 4.94
N PHE A 589 17.48 19.00 4.99
CA PHE A 589 18.84 18.50 4.88
C PHE A 589 18.85 17.07 4.31
N THR A 590 20.00 16.62 3.83
CA THR A 590 20.26 15.22 3.46
C THR A 590 21.45 14.67 4.24
N THR A 591 21.44 13.37 4.55
CA THR A 591 22.49 12.71 5.34
C THR A 591 22.50 11.20 5.10
N ASN A 592 23.65 10.56 5.32
CA ASN A 592 23.80 9.09 5.36
C ASN A 592 23.93 8.54 6.80
N LEU A 593 23.63 9.36 7.81
CA LEU A 593 23.62 8.94 9.21
C LEU A 593 22.39 8.08 9.51
N ALA A 594 22.59 6.87 10.04
CA ALA A 594 21.52 5.90 10.29
C ALA A 594 20.54 6.34 11.40
N SER A 595 20.99 7.16 12.36
CA SER A 595 20.17 7.85 13.34
C SER A 595 21.01 8.95 14.02
N GLY A 596 20.40 10.08 14.36
CA GLY A 596 21.10 11.17 15.04
C GLY A 596 20.13 12.21 15.62
N SER A 597 20.53 12.86 16.71
CA SER A 597 19.87 14.08 17.18
C SER A 597 20.43 15.25 16.38
N TYR A 598 19.58 15.90 15.58
CA TYR A 598 19.97 17.02 14.74
C TYR A 598 19.67 18.37 15.41
N GLN A 599 20.56 19.33 15.23
CA GLN A 599 20.47 20.67 15.81
C GLN A 599 20.72 21.69 14.70
N VAL A 600 19.83 22.69 14.58
CA VAL A 600 20.03 23.82 13.67
C VAL A 600 20.82 24.92 14.37
N TYR A 601 21.82 25.45 13.67
CA TYR A 601 22.58 26.61 14.08
C TYR A 601 22.27 27.78 13.14
N LEU A 602 22.11 28.97 13.70
CA LEU A 602 21.84 30.22 12.98
C LEU A 602 23.04 31.15 13.11
N SER A 603 23.44 31.76 11.99
CA SER A 603 24.49 32.79 11.96
C SER A 603 23.99 34.15 12.46
N ASP A 604 24.89 35.12 12.58
CA ASP A 604 24.56 36.54 12.56
C ASP A 604 24.17 37.03 11.14
N ALA A 605 23.81 38.31 11.02
CA ALA A 605 23.38 38.93 9.77
C ALA A 605 24.48 39.02 8.69
N THR A 606 25.75 38.78 9.05
CA THR A 606 26.87 38.74 8.10
C THR A 606 27.09 37.34 7.51
N GLY A 607 26.34 36.34 8.00
CA GLY A 607 26.48 34.94 7.61
C GLY A 607 27.57 34.20 8.40
N ASN A 608 28.05 34.76 9.51
CA ASN A 608 29.12 34.24 10.36
C ASN A 608 28.62 34.00 11.80
N ASN A 609 29.47 33.49 12.70
CA ASN A 609 29.18 33.36 14.14
C ASN A 609 27.88 32.59 14.45
N PHE A 610 27.95 31.27 14.33
CA PHE A 610 26.78 30.39 14.46
C PHE A 610 26.48 30.03 15.92
N SER A 611 25.20 30.10 16.28
CA SER A 611 24.68 29.69 17.60
C SER A 611 23.51 28.72 17.44
N PRO A 612 23.34 27.74 18.34
CA PRO A 612 22.23 26.80 18.26
C PRO A 612 20.90 27.52 18.53
N ILE A 613 19.85 27.14 17.80
CA ILE A 613 18.48 27.66 17.99
C ILE A 613 17.50 26.53 18.31
N THR A 614 16.39 26.82 18.97
CA THR A 614 15.41 25.79 19.35
C THR A 614 14.96 24.99 18.13
N THR A 615 15.29 23.70 18.11
CA THR A 615 15.06 22.79 16.98
C THR A 615 14.16 21.64 17.43
N THR A 616 13.21 21.26 16.57
CA THR A 616 12.31 20.14 16.79
C THR A 616 12.22 19.27 15.55
N GLY A 617 12.02 17.97 15.75
CA GLY A 617 12.03 16.95 14.71
C GLY A 617 13.30 16.10 14.73
N THR A 618 13.19 14.89 14.19
CA THR A 618 14.31 13.92 14.07
C THR A 618 14.67 13.65 12.61
N ASN A 619 13.84 14.09 11.66
CA ASN A 619 13.99 13.83 10.23
C ASN A 619 13.90 15.14 9.44
N SER A 620 14.41 15.13 8.21
CA SER A 620 14.31 16.27 7.29
C SER A 620 12.86 16.47 6.80
N PRO A 621 12.32 17.69 6.80
CA PRO A 621 12.94 18.92 7.29
C PRO A 621 12.78 19.13 8.81
N LEU A 622 13.77 19.76 9.45
CA LEU A 622 13.69 20.18 10.84
C LEU A 622 12.89 21.47 10.97
N THR A 623 12.18 21.62 12.09
CA THR A 623 11.51 22.89 12.45
C THR A 623 12.36 23.63 13.46
N ALA A 624 12.88 24.79 13.07
CA ALA A 624 13.74 25.62 13.91
C ALA A 624 13.08 26.97 14.21
N THR A 625 13.18 27.44 15.46
CA THR A 625 12.58 28.72 15.87
C THR A 625 13.63 29.83 15.84
N ILE A 626 13.42 30.85 15.01
CA ILE A 626 14.27 32.04 15.00
C ILE A 626 14.07 32.79 16.32
N PRO A 627 15.13 33.18 17.05
CA PRO A 627 14.98 33.95 18.28
C PRO A 627 14.18 35.24 18.08
N ALA A 628 13.31 35.59 19.04
CA ALA A 628 12.45 36.78 18.93
C ALA A 628 13.21 38.11 18.91
N ALA A 629 14.43 38.13 19.46
CA ALA A 629 15.31 39.30 19.52
C ALA A 629 16.24 39.45 18.29
N THR A 630 16.12 38.58 17.28
CA THR A 630 16.97 38.64 16.08
C THR A 630 16.69 39.93 15.30
N ALA A 631 17.75 40.70 15.02
CA ALA A 631 17.68 41.93 14.23
C ALA A 631 17.35 41.64 12.76
N SER A 632 16.93 42.69 12.04
CA SER A 632 16.68 42.55 10.60
C SER A 632 17.99 42.46 9.80
N GLY A 633 18.05 41.58 8.79
CA GLY A 633 19.22 41.42 7.92
C GLY A 633 19.03 40.35 6.85
N SER A 634 19.80 40.40 5.76
CA SER A 634 19.67 39.51 4.59
C SER A 634 20.76 38.44 4.43
N GLY A 635 21.80 38.47 5.28
CA GLY A 635 22.95 37.57 5.18
C GLY A 635 22.89 36.32 6.06
N TYR A 636 21.76 36.06 6.73
CA TYR A 636 21.64 34.92 7.65
C TYR A 636 21.79 33.59 6.94
N LYS A 637 22.49 32.64 7.55
CA LYS A 637 22.66 31.26 7.09
C LYS A 637 22.36 30.30 8.23
N VAL A 638 21.99 29.08 7.86
CA VAL A 638 21.86 27.97 8.81
C VAL A 638 22.72 26.79 8.39
N PHE A 639 23.13 25.98 9.35
CA PHE A 639 23.57 24.62 9.08
C PHE A 639 22.92 23.65 10.07
N VAL A 640 22.80 22.40 9.65
CA VAL A 640 22.38 21.28 10.50
C VAL A 640 23.62 20.52 10.96
N ALA A 641 23.71 20.21 12.25
CA ALA A 641 24.72 19.31 12.79
C ALA A 641 24.08 18.16 13.56
N SER A 642 24.78 17.03 13.62
CA SER A 642 24.43 15.87 14.44
C SER A 642 25.36 15.78 15.64
N ASN A 643 24.82 15.44 16.82
CA ASN A 643 25.59 15.20 18.06
C ASN A 643 25.93 13.71 18.28
N GLY A 644 25.51 12.81 17.40
CA GLY A 644 25.78 11.38 17.51
C GLY A 644 25.54 10.66 16.20
N PRO A 645 26.58 10.43 15.37
CA PRO A 645 27.97 10.92 15.45
C PRO A 645 28.13 12.42 15.14
N ASN A 646 29.24 13.02 15.59
CA ASN A 646 29.54 14.46 15.41
C ASN A 646 29.86 14.80 13.95
N VAL A 647 28.89 15.39 13.25
CA VAL A 647 29.03 15.81 11.86
C VAL A 647 28.41 17.20 11.71
N THR A 648 29.19 18.13 11.17
CA THR A 648 28.72 19.47 10.82
C THR A 648 28.34 19.51 9.36
N GLY A 649 27.10 19.89 9.07
CA GLY A 649 26.62 20.01 7.71
C GLY A 649 27.13 21.24 6.97
N THR A 650 26.93 21.26 5.66
CA THR A 650 27.23 22.43 4.83
C THR A 650 26.37 23.64 5.24
N MET A 651 26.85 24.85 4.93
CA MET A 651 26.08 26.07 5.13
C MET A 651 24.96 26.19 4.08
N SER A 652 23.78 26.66 4.49
CA SER A 652 22.70 27.01 3.57
C SER A 652 23.06 28.23 2.72
N ALA A 653 22.25 28.48 1.68
CA ALA A 653 22.18 29.79 1.05
C ALA A 653 21.76 30.86 2.08
N ALA A 654 22.14 32.11 1.84
CA ALA A 654 21.74 33.23 2.69
C ALA A 654 20.24 33.51 2.56
N PHE A 655 19.58 33.88 3.66
CA PHE A 655 18.17 34.24 3.71
C PHE A 655 17.93 35.48 4.59
N THR A 656 16.76 36.09 4.42
CA THR A 656 16.42 37.34 5.11
C THR A 656 15.59 37.09 6.35
N ILE A 657 15.97 37.73 7.46
CA ILE A 657 15.19 37.80 8.69
C ILE A 657 14.76 39.26 8.90
N ASN A 658 13.48 39.47 9.20
CA ASN A 658 12.90 40.74 9.56
C ASN A 658 12.55 40.74 11.06
N ALA A 659 12.86 41.82 11.77
CA ALA A 659 12.45 42.00 13.15
C ALA A 659 10.93 42.16 13.25
N VAL A 660 10.35 41.64 14.33
CA VAL A 660 8.92 41.82 14.62
C VAL A 660 8.69 43.21 15.22
N PRO A 661 7.72 44.00 14.72
CA PRO A 661 7.40 45.29 15.31
C PRO A 661 6.83 45.15 16.73
N ASN A 662 7.01 46.17 17.57
CA ASN A 662 6.38 46.25 18.89
C ASN A 662 4.85 46.16 18.79
N ALA A 663 4.15 45.74 19.85
CA ALA A 663 2.69 45.78 19.85
C ALA A 663 2.17 47.25 19.80
N PRO A 664 1.05 47.54 19.12
CA PRO A 664 0.47 48.88 19.11
C PRO A 664 -0.08 49.26 20.49
N THR A 665 -0.23 50.55 20.79
CA THR A 665 -0.79 51.00 22.09
C THR A 665 -2.27 51.36 21.96
N ALA A 666 -3.10 51.02 22.94
CA ALA A 666 -4.54 51.30 22.93
C ALA A 666 -5.07 51.61 24.34
N THR A 667 -6.17 52.35 24.42
CA THR A 667 -6.83 52.71 25.70
C THR A 667 -7.82 51.62 26.11
N SER A 668 -7.79 51.19 27.38
CA SER A 668 -8.67 50.13 27.92
C SER A 668 -8.83 50.29 29.44
N PRO A 669 -10.03 50.10 30.04
CA PRO A 669 -11.30 49.73 29.39
C PRO A 669 -12.07 50.92 28.79
N VAL A 670 -12.94 50.65 27.81
CA VAL A 670 -13.92 51.60 27.24
C VAL A 670 -15.31 51.27 27.79
N ASN A 671 -16.07 52.25 28.29
CA ASN A 671 -17.35 52.02 28.97
C ASN A 671 -18.54 52.67 28.24
N TYR A 672 -19.68 51.96 28.17
CA TYR A 672 -20.94 52.41 27.58
C TYR A 672 -22.16 52.04 28.47
N ALA A 673 -23.26 52.78 28.32
CA ALA A 673 -24.59 52.35 28.77
C ALA A 673 -25.28 51.49 27.68
N GLN A 674 -26.21 50.62 28.06
CA GLN A 674 -26.94 49.78 27.12
C GLN A 674 -27.69 50.64 26.11
N ASN A 675 -27.52 50.32 24.82
CA ASN A 675 -28.04 51.05 23.66
C ASN A 675 -27.46 52.46 23.44
N GLN A 676 -26.43 52.88 24.17
CA GLN A 676 -25.69 54.10 23.85
C GLN A 676 -24.96 53.94 22.51
N SER A 677 -24.96 54.98 21.66
CA SER A 677 -24.18 54.96 20.41
C SER A 677 -22.68 54.88 20.72
N ALA A 678 -22.00 53.84 20.21
CA ALA A 678 -20.55 53.66 20.35
C ALA A 678 -19.78 54.26 19.17
N LEU A 679 -18.50 54.59 19.41
CA LEU A 679 -17.55 55.01 18.37
C LEU A 679 -16.62 53.84 18.01
N PRO A 680 -16.04 53.81 16.79
CA PRO A 680 -14.98 52.86 16.47
C PRO A 680 -13.83 52.93 17.48
N LEU A 681 -13.27 51.77 17.86
CA LEU A 681 -12.10 51.71 18.74
C LEU A 681 -10.89 52.38 18.09
N SER A 682 -9.92 52.83 18.91
CA SER A 682 -8.70 53.47 18.43
C SER A 682 -7.45 52.86 19.06
N ALA A 683 -6.36 52.83 18.29
CA ALA A 683 -5.04 52.37 18.71
C ALA A 683 -3.96 53.15 17.94
N SER A 684 -2.77 53.27 18.51
CA SER A 684 -1.61 53.94 17.92
C SER A 684 -0.59 52.91 17.43
N GLY A 685 -0.31 52.94 16.13
CA GLY A 685 0.62 52.04 15.45
C GLY A 685 0.52 52.17 13.93
N SER A 686 1.23 51.31 13.18
CA SER A 686 1.30 51.34 11.71
C SER A 686 0.65 50.10 11.09
N ASN A 687 -0.17 50.27 10.04
CA ASN A 687 -0.86 49.15 9.36
C ASN A 687 -1.60 48.23 10.37
N LEU A 688 -2.47 48.84 11.17
CA LEU A 688 -3.18 48.17 12.26
C LEU A 688 -4.13 47.08 11.73
N ARG A 689 -4.17 45.96 12.44
CA ARG A 689 -5.08 44.84 12.18
C ARG A 689 -5.88 44.51 13.43
N TRP A 690 -7.19 44.41 13.28
CA TRP A 690 -8.15 44.21 14.35
C TRP A 690 -8.71 42.79 14.36
N TYR A 691 -8.93 42.25 15.56
CA TYR A 691 -9.37 40.88 15.79
C TYR A 691 -10.38 40.80 16.94
N ALA A 692 -11.23 39.77 16.88
CA ALA A 692 -12.16 39.40 17.95
C ALA A 692 -11.58 38.34 18.91
N ALA A 693 -10.38 37.81 18.64
CA ALA A 693 -9.75 36.74 19.42
C ALA A 693 -8.29 37.08 19.76
N SER A 694 -7.78 36.50 20.84
CA SER A 694 -6.39 36.69 21.32
C SER A 694 -5.34 36.05 20.41
N SER A 695 -5.70 35.02 19.65
CA SER A 695 -4.86 34.35 18.64
C SER A 695 -5.74 33.76 17.53
N GLY A 696 -5.22 33.66 16.29
CA GLY A 696 -6.00 33.18 15.15
C GLY A 696 -7.14 34.12 14.74
N GLY A 697 -8.03 33.66 13.87
CA GLY A 697 -9.18 34.42 13.36
C GLY A 697 -8.84 35.45 12.27
N PRO A 698 -9.85 35.87 11.46
CA PRO A 698 -9.65 36.83 10.39
C PRO A 698 -9.28 38.22 10.93
N SER A 699 -8.37 38.91 10.25
CA SER A 699 -7.98 40.29 10.54
C SER A 699 -8.87 41.29 9.78
N ASN A 700 -9.19 42.43 10.39
CA ASN A 700 -9.78 43.58 9.71
C ASN A 700 -8.84 44.80 9.75
N ASN A 701 -8.71 45.52 8.64
CA ASN A 701 -7.92 46.76 8.57
C ASN A 701 -8.72 47.99 9.08
N THR A 702 -10.02 47.84 9.30
CA THR A 702 -10.90 48.87 9.87
C THR A 702 -11.16 48.59 11.34
N ALA A 703 -11.09 49.63 12.18
CA ALA A 703 -11.36 49.49 13.61
C ALA A 703 -12.84 49.13 13.87
N PRO A 704 -13.12 48.15 14.75
CA PRO A 704 -14.48 47.74 15.04
C PRO A 704 -15.21 48.80 15.86
N THR A 705 -16.50 48.98 15.58
CA THR A 705 -17.43 49.72 16.45
C THR A 705 -18.08 48.72 17.41
N PRO A 706 -17.88 48.83 18.74
CA PRO A 706 -18.44 47.88 19.69
C PRO A 706 -19.98 47.92 19.72
N SER A 707 -20.61 46.76 19.92
CA SER A 707 -22.05 46.69 20.17
C SER A 707 -22.35 47.02 21.64
N THR A 708 -23.30 47.90 21.86
CA THR A 708 -23.80 48.27 23.20
C THR A 708 -25.18 47.67 23.50
N ALA A 709 -25.67 46.75 22.65
CA ALA A 709 -26.99 46.16 22.79
C ALA A 709 -27.13 45.27 24.05
N ASN A 710 -26.05 44.60 24.44
CA ASN A 710 -26.02 43.65 25.54
C ASN A 710 -25.13 44.16 26.67
N VAL A 711 -25.62 44.08 27.90
CA VAL A 711 -24.86 44.35 29.12
C VAL A 711 -23.78 43.28 29.28
N GLY A 712 -22.56 43.68 29.66
CA GLY A 712 -21.43 42.78 29.84
C GLY A 712 -20.11 43.34 29.31
N SER A 713 -19.07 42.51 29.30
CA SER A 713 -17.73 42.88 28.83
C SER A 713 -17.34 42.07 27.58
N VAL A 714 -16.82 42.76 26.56
CA VAL A 714 -16.32 42.16 25.32
C VAL A 714 -14.86 42.56 25.10
N LEU A 715 -14.01 41.62 24.69
CA LEU A 715 -12.60 41.86 24.37
C LEU A 715 -12.39 42.05 22.87
N TYR A 716 -11.56 43.02 22.53
CA TYR A 716 -11.06 43.28 21.18
C TYR A 716 -9.53 43.27 21.20
N TYR A 717 -8.93 42.95 20.06
CA TYR A 717 -7.48 42.84 19.95
C TYR A 717 -6.98 43.57 18.72
N VAL A 718 -5.81 44.20 18.82
CA VAL A 718 -5.19 44.95 17.72
C VAL A 718 -3.69 44.68 17.64
N SER A 719 -3.19 44.36 16.45
CA SER A 719 -1.76 44.23 16.14
C SER A 719 -1.35 45.27 15.10
N GLN A 720 -0.04 45.36 14.84
CA GLN A 720 0.51 46.20 13.80
C GLN A 720 1.48 45.41 12.92
N THR A 721 1.67 45.85 11.66
CA THR A 721 2.53 45.16 10.70
C THR A 721 3.63 46.06 10.14
N ALA A 722 4.85 45.52 10.05
CA ALA A 722 6.03 46.19 9.50
C ALA A 722 6.92 45.16 8.77
N SER A 723 7.37 45.48 7.55
CA SER A 723 8.25 44.61 6.73
C SER A 723 7.74 43.17 6.60
N GLY A 724 6.42 42.98 6.47
CA GLY A 724 5.79 41.67 6.37
C GLY A 724 5.64 40.90 7.70
N CYS A 725 6.12 41.46 8.82
CA CYS A 725 6.01 40.88 10.15
C CYS A 725 4.91 41.56 10.97
N GLU A 726 4.18 40.75 11.73
CA GLU A 726 3.06 41.19 12.57
C GLU A 726 3.45 41.12 14.06
N SER A 727 3.15 42.18 14.79
CA SER A 727 3.41 42.28 16.23
C SER A 727 2.55 41.33 17.06
N ALA A 728 2.86 41.25 18.36
CA ALA A 728 1.88 40.77 19.34
C ALA A 728 0.61 41.65 19.33
N ARG A 729 -0.53 41.08 19.73
CA ARG A 729 -1.82 41.77 19.80
C ARG A 729 -1.97 42.47 21.16
N THR A 730 -2.41 43.72 21.14
CA THR A 730 -2.82 44.50 22.31
C THR A 730 -4.30 44.29 22.59
N THR A 731 -4.67 44.11 23.86
CA THR A 731 -6.05 43.81 24.28
C THR A 731 -6.80 45.08 24.69
N ILE A 732 -8.06 45.21 24.28
CA ILE A 732 -8.98 46.31 24.64
C ILE A 732 -10.27 45.70 25.20
N GLN A 733 -10.66 46.08 26.41
CA GLN A 733 -11.90 45.65 27.05
C GLN A 733 -12.99 46.72 26.91
N VAL A 734 -14.17 46.33 26.44
CA VAL A 734 -15.36 47.19 26.35
C VAL A 734 -16.42 46.71 27.35
N ASN A 735 -16.96 47.60 28.20
CA ASN A 735 -17.98 47.29 29.20
C ASN A 735 -19.31 48.02 28.90
N VAL A 736 -20.45 47.32 29.05
CA VAL A 736 -21.81 47.85 28.83
C VAL A 736 -22.68 47.64 30.07
N THR A 737 -23.43 48.66 30.53
CA THR A 737 -24.23 48.65 31.80
C THR A 737 -25.71 49.09 31.63
N ASN A 738 -26.63 48.71 32.55
CA ASN A 738 -28.09 48.92 32.44
C ASN A 738 -28.56 50.38 32.75
N PRO A 739 -29.63 50.92 32.11
CA PRO A 739 -30.17 52.26 32.41
C PRO A 739 -31.09 52.31 33.67
N ALA A 740 -31.30 53.51 34.25
CA ALA A 740 -32.04 53.74 35.51
C ALA A 740 -33.58 53.77 35.35
N THR A 741 -34.34 53.23 36.32
CA THR A 741 -35.83 53.14 36.31
C THR A 741 -36.47 53.58 37.65
N THR A 742 -37.70 54.12 37.64
CA THR A 742 -38.48 54.50 38.85
C THR A 742 -40.00 54.44 38.62
N THR A 743 -40.81 54.52 39.69
CA THR A 743 -42.28 54.56 39.60
C THR A 743 -42.77 55.93 39.11
N VAL A 744 -43.65 55.95 38.09
CA VAL A 744 -44.11 57.17 37.40
C VAL A 744 -45.63 57.22 37.31
N CYS A 745 -46.27 58.24 37.88
CA CYS A 745 -47.73 58.38 37.87
C CYS A 745 -48.28 59.19 36.68
N LEU A 746 -49.55 58.98 36.34
CA LEU A 746 -50.20 59.57 35.16
C LEU A 746 -51.23 60.63 35.56
N THR A 747 -51.13 61.81 34.96
CA THR A 747 -52.12 62.90 35.09
C THR A 747 -52.70 63.21 33.71
N ILE A 748 -53.78 62.50 33.34
CA ILE A 748 -54.36 62.56 31.99
C ILE A 748 -55.77 63.14 32.02
N LYS A 749 -56.11 63.97 31.03
CA LYS A 749 -57.46 64.53 30.85
C LYS A 749 -57.97 64.32 29.42
N VAL A 750 -59.22 63.89 29.27
CA VAL A 750 -59.91 63.65 27.99
C VAL A 750 -61.41 63.90 28.12
N PHE A 751 -62.08 64.32 27.05
CA PHE A 751 -63.54 64.38 26.96
C PHE A 751 -64.06 63.41 25.90
N LEU A 752 -65.28 62.90 26.10
CA LEU A 752 -66.01 62.05 25.16
C LEU A 752 -67.16 62.86 24.56
N GLU A 753 -67.29 62.85 23.24
CA GLU A 753 -68.42 63.47 22.56
C GLU A 753 -69.70 62.65 22.79
N GLY A 754 -70.83 63.28 23.09
CA GLY A 754 -72.05 62.54 23.45
C GLY A 754 -72.44 62.85 24.89
N PRO A 755 -71.71 62.34 25.90
CA PRO A 755 -71.95 62.75 27.28
C PRO A 755 -71.48 64.18 27.57
N TYR A 756 -70.66 64.79 26.71
CA TYR A 756 -70.16 66.15 26.92
C TYR A 756 -71.29 67.20 26.94
N ASN A 757 -71.37 67.94 28.02
CA ASN A 757 -72.29 69.06 28.21
C ASN A 757 -71.58 70.24 28.91
N ALA A 758 -71.39 71.33 28.17
CA ALA A 758 -70.95 72.65 28.66
C ALA A 758 -69.75 72.63 29.64
N GLY A 759 -68.67 71.93 29.28
CA GLY A 759 -67.42 71.89 30.07
C GLY A 759 -67.29 70.71 31.04
N THR A 760 -68.32 69.87 31.15
CA THR A 760 -68.31 68.61 31.90
C THR A 760 -68.92 67.47 31.08
N MET A 761 -68.90 66.25 31.58
CA MET A 761 -69.62 65.11 31.03
C MET A 761 -70.75 64.69 31.96
N VAL A 762 -71.89 64.31 31.40
CA VAL A 762 -72.95 63.65 32.15
C VAL A 762 -72.49 62.24 32.53
N ASN A 763 -73.00 61.71 33.64
CA ASN A 763 -72.65 60.40 34.16
C ASN A 763 -73.89 59.51 34.34
N ALA A 764 -74.80 59.57 33.36
CA ALA A 764 -76.09 58.92 33.44
C ALA A 764 -75.99 57.40 33.64
N LEU A 765 -75.03 56.71 33.01
CA LEU A 765 -74.75 55.29 33.29
C LEU A 765 -74.48 55.00 34.76
N GLN A 766 -73.67 55.84 35.42
CA GLN A 766 -73.36 55.69 36.85
C GLN A 766 -74.59 55.95 37.71
N GLN A 767 -75.35 57.01 37.41
CA GLN A 767 -76.57 57.37 38.15
C GLN A 767 -77.65 56.29 38.04
N GLN A 768 -77.72 55.59 36.90
CA GLN A 768 -78.65 54.49 36.67
C GLN A 768 -78.14 53.13 37.17
N GLY A 769 -76.92 53.05 37.69
CA GLY A 769 -76.32 51.81 38.19
C GLY A 769 -75.97 50.82 37.08
N LEU A 770 -75.59 51.31 35.89
CA LEU A 770 -75.33 50.51 34.70
C LEU A 770 -73.84 50.23 34.44
N LEU A 771 -72.90 50.92 35.10
CA LEU A 771 -71.48 50.65 34.91
C LEU A 771 -71.12 49.21 35.35
N PRO A 772 -70.05 48.61 34.82
CA PRO A 772 -69.69 47.23 35.11
C PRO A 772 -69.62 46.90 36.62
N GLY A 773 -70.35 45.88 37.06
CA GLY A 773 -70.43 45.47 38.46
C GLY A 773 -71.44 46.24 39.32
N GLN A 774 -72.12 47.26 38.78
CA GLN A 774 -73.22 47.93 39.46
C GLN A 774 -74.54 47.14 39.35
N THR A 775 -75.44 47.42 40.29
CA THR A 775 -76.84 46.95 40.23
C THR A 775 -77.71 48.07 39.66
N PRO A 776 -78.47 47.84 38.57
CA PRO A 776 -79.32 48.87 37.98
C PRO A 776 -80.37 49.40 38.95
N VAL A 777 -80.61 50.71 38.91
CA VAL A 777 -81.60 51.40 39.77
C VAL A 777 -83.04 51.13 39.29
N ASN A 778 -83.23 50.91 37.99
CA ASN A 778 -84.54 50.58 37.40
C ASN A 778 -84.70 49.05 37.25
N GLN A 779 -85.88 48.53 37.57
CA GLN A 779 -86.24 47.10 37.43
C GLN A 779 -86.11 46.54 36.00
N PHE A 780 -86.12 47.40 34.98
CA PHE A 780 -85.90 47.00 33.58
C PHE A 780 -84.43 47.01 33.15
N GLY A 781 -83.53 47.50 34.01
CA GLY A 781 -82.10 47.53 33.74
C GLY A 781 -81.47 46.14 33.80
N VAL A 782 -80.46 45.90 32.96
CA VAL A 782 -79.74 44.63 32.91
C VAL A 782 -78.43 44.76 33.69
N PRO A 783 -78.19 43.94 34.74
CA PRO A 783 -76.93 43.98 35.50
C PRO A 783 -75.72 43.64 34.62
N THR A 784 -74.62 44.37 34.83
CA THR A 784 -73.37 44.14 34.11
C THR A 784 -72.36 43.43 35.01
N PRO A 785 -71.62 42.41 34.53
CA PRO A 785 -70.62 41.71 35.35
C PRO A 785 -69.55 42.65 35.93
N PRO A 786 -69.00 42.36 37.13
CA PRO A 786 -67.87 43.11 37.68
C PRO A 786 -66.60 42.99 36.82
N GLY A 787 -65.84 44.08 36.73
CA GLY A 787 -64.57 44.16 36.00
C GLY A 787 -64.59 45.21 34.88
N GLN A 788 -63.40 45.57 34.40
CA GLN A 788 -63.23 46.49 33.28
C GLN A 788 -63.77 45.91 31.92
N PRO A 789 -64.26 46.74 30.99
CA PRO A 789 -64.97 46.29 29.78
C PRO A 789 -64.09 45.89 28.60
N TYR A 790 -62.78 46.04 28.68
CA TYR A 790 -61.80 45.86 27.59
C TYR A 790 -61.16 44.46 27.53
N ASN A 791 -61.64 43.48 28.29
CA ASN A 791 -61.13 42.10 28.25
C ASN A 791 -61.62 41.29 27.02
N LYS A 792 -62.44 41.89 26.17
CA LYS A 792 -62.98 41.27 24.95
C LYS A 792 -62.29 41.83 23.70
N SER A 793 -62.43 41.09 22.60
CA SER A 793 -62.07 41.57 21.27
C SER A 793 -62.80 42.89 20.97
N PRO A 794 -62.15 43.87 20.33
CA PRO A 794 -60.79 43.84 19.79
C PRO A 794 -59.68 44.19 20.79
N PHE A 795 -60.03 44.77 21.95
CA PHE A 795 -59.05 45.32 22.88
C PHE A 795 -58.16 44.27 23.53
N ASN A 796 -58.74 43.10 23.83
CA ASN A 796 -58.09 41.92 24.42
C ASN A 796 -57.17 42.28 25.60
N TYR A 797 -57.60 43.25 26.42
CA TYR A 797 -56.81 43.72 27.53
C TYR A 797 -56.97 42.78 28.73
N SER A 798 -55.87 42.12 29.10
CA SER A 798 -55.82 41.11 30.16
C SER A 798 -55.79 41.66 31.58
N GLY A 799 -55.89 42.99 31.75
CA GLY A 799 -55.91 43.61 33.07
C GLY A 799 -57.12 43.18 33.90
N THR A 800 -56.88 43.05 35.20
CA THR A 800 -57.83 42.54 36.19
C THR A 800 -58.50 43.66 36.99
N GLU A 801 -58.37 44.92 36.56
CA GLU A 801 -58.95 46.06 37.23
C GLU A 801 -60.47 45.88 37.37
N SER A 802 -60.93 46.05 38.59
CA SER A 802 -62.33 45.95 38.97
C SER A 802 -62.58 46.91 40.12
N LEU A 803 -63.77 47.48 40.18
CA LEU A 803 -64.17 48.41 41.23
C LEU A 803 -65.44 47.89 41.90
N CYS A 804 -65.44 47.84 43.23
CA CYS A 804 -66.62 47.47 44.00
C CYS A 804 -67.57 48.65 44.25
N CYS A 805 -67.06 49.88 44.25
CA CYS A 805 -67.83 51.08 44.59
C CYS A 805 -67.47 52.26 43.67
N TYR A 806 -68.39 52.67 42.80
CA TYR A 806 -68.23 53.84 41.93
C TYR A 806 -68.55 55.15 42.67
N THR A 807 -67.77 56.20 42.44
CA THR A 807 -68.08 57.54 42.95
C THR A 807 -69.08 58.27 42.05
N PRO A 808 -69.89 59.21 42.58
CA PRO A 808 -70.94 59.90 41.82
C PRO A 808 -70.45 60.78 40.66
N ASN A 809 -69.15 60.94 40.46
CA ASN A 809 -68.55 61.75 39.39
C ASN A 809 -67.87 60.90 38.31
N MET A 810 -68.01 59.57 38.34
CA MET A 810 -67.49 58.67 37.31
C MET A 810 -68.43 58.60 36.12
N VAL A 811 -67.90 58.76 34.92
CA VAL A 811 -68.64 58.77 33.64
C VAL A 811 -68.63 57.38 33.03
N ASP A 812 -67.44 56.84 32.76
CA ASP A 812 -67.26 55.51 32.18
C ASP A 812 -65.82 55.02 32.34
N TRP A 813 -65.54 53.79 31.91
CA TRP A 813 -64.19 53.25 31.75
C TRP A 813 -63.50 53.77 30.50
N VAL A 814 -62.18 53.92 30.57
CA VAL A 814 -61.25 54.19 29.46
C VAL A 814 -60.03 53.28 29.59
N LEU A 815 -59.32 53.06 28.49
CA LEU A 815 -58.10 52.26 28.46
C LEU A 815 -56.93 53.12 28.01
N ILE A 816 -55.96 53.29 28.91
CA ILE A 816 -54.76 54.10 28.70
C ILE A 816 -53.60 53.20 28.28
N SER A 817 -52.78 53.64 27.33
CA SER A 817 -51.50 53.03 26.98
C SER A 817 -50.37 54.06 26.93
N LEU A 818 -49.17 53.69 27.41
CA LEU A 818 -47.94 54.45 27.16
C LEU A 818 -47.12 53.73 26.08
N ARG A 819 -46.68 54.48 25.07
CA ARG A 819 -46.01 53.93 23.87
C ARG A 819 -44.69 54.64 23.60
N THR A 820 -43.69 53.94 23.09
CA THR A 820 -42.44 54.59 22.61
C THR A 820 -42.56 55.12 21.18
N SER A 821 -43.65 54.78 20.47
CA SER A 821 -44.00 55.31 19.14
C SER A 821 -45.51 55.62 19.06
N PRO A 822 -45.92 56.73 18.41
CA PRO A 822 -47.32 57.13 18.38
C PRO A 822 -48.21 56.19 17.55
N ASN A 823 -47.64 55.55 16.52
CA ASN A 823 -48.40 54.81 15.50
C ASN A 823 -48.35 53.29 15.68
N SER A 824 -47.56 52.78 16.64
CA SER A 824 -47.33 51.34 16.80
C SER A 824 -47.87 50.86 18.15
N PRO A 825 -49.02 50.17 18.18
CA PRO A 825 -49.52 49.51 19.39
C PRO A 825 -48.51 48.54 20.02
N ALA A 826 -47.66 47.89 19.21
CA ALA A 826 -46.60 47.00 19.67
C ALA A 826 -45.52 47.72 20.50
N SER A 827 -45.41 49.05 20.38
CA SER A 827 -44.49 49.86 21.18
C SER A 827 -45.03 50.20 22.58
N THR A 828 -46.17 49.62 22.97
CA THR A 828 -46.78 49.82 24.28
C THR A 828 -45.91 49.24 25.39
N VAL A 829 -45.48 50.09 26.32
CA VAL A 829 -44.70 49.71 27.51
C VAL A 829 -45.55 49.60 28.77
N TYR A 830 -46.76 50.16 28.75
CA TYR A 830 -47.72 50.10 29.85
C TYR A 830 -49.14 50.27 29.32
N ARG A 831 -50.11 49.54 29.91
CA ARG A 831 -51.53 49.63 29.59
C ARG A 831 -52.37 49.37 30.84
N ALA A 832 -53.39 50.20 31.09
CA ALA A 832 -54.26 50.09 32.25
C ALA A 832 -55.69 50.55 31.96
N ALA A 833 -56.67 49.81 32.47
CA ALA A 833 -58.06 50.25 32.48
C ALA A 833 -58.27 51.23 33.63
N ALA A 834 -58.93 52.34 33.33
CA ALA A 834 -59.03 53.48 34.22
C ALA A 834 -60.40 54.13 34.14
N LEU A 835 -60.73 54.98 35.11
CA LEU A 835 -62.04 55.59 35.25
C LEU A 835 -62.00 57.04 34.80
N LEU A 836 -62.90 57.39 33.89
CA LEU A 836 -63.09 58.74 33.41
C LEU A 836 -64.06 59.49 34.32
N LEU A 837 -63.68 60.69 34.78
CA LEU A 837 -64.52 61.54 35.64
C LEU A 837 -65.22 62.64 34.84
N GLN A 838 -66.29 63.22 35.39
CA GLN A 838 -67.10 64.27 34.72
C GLN A 838 -66.31 65.49 34.25
N ASN A 839 -65.23 65.85 34.96
CA ASN A 839 -64.34 66.95 34.58
C ASN A 839 -63.31 66.57 33.50
N GLY A 840 -63.33 65.32 33.01
CA GLY A 840 -62.42 64.76 32.02
C GLY A 840 -61.15 64.14 32.56
N THR A 841 -60.84 64.24 33.86
CA THR A 841 -59.63 63.61 34.41
C THR A 841 -59.79 62.11 34.49
N ILE A 842 -58.70 61.37 34.21
CA ILE A 842 -58.67 59.92 34.32
C ILE A 842 -58.04 59.51 35.65
N SER A 843 -58.69 58.61 36.37
CA SER A 843 -58.21 58.02 37.62
C SER A 843 -57.82 56.57 37.40
N LEU A 844 -56.55 56.23 37.66
CA LEU A 844 -56.05 54.85 37.56
C LEU A 844 -56.61 54.00 38.71
N VAL A 845 -57.01 52.77 38.39
CA VAL A 845 -57.41 51.76 39.38
C VAL A 845 -56.19 50.92 39.83
N SER A 846 -55.21 50.76 38.95
CA SER A 846 -53.93 50.06 39.21
C SER A 846 -52.84 50.99 39.76
N SER A 847 -51.77 50.41 40.31
CA SER A 847 -50.55 51.16 40.66
C SER A 847 -49.89 51.83 39.45
N CYS A 848 -49.19 52.93 39.69
CA CYS A 848 -48.39 53.63 38.68
C CYS A 848 -47.27 52.74 38.09
N PRO A 849 -46.95 52.85 36.79
CA PRO A 849 -45.91 52.02 36.14
C PRO A 849 -44.48 52.36 36.59
N VAL A 850 -43.58 51.37 36.52
CA VAL A 850 -42.13 51.60 36.62
C VAL A 850 -41.57 51.85 35.23
N LEU A 851 -40.99 53.03 35.01
CA LEU A 851 -40.51 53.49 33.70
C LEU A 851 -39.06 53.96 33.77
N ASN A 852 -38.40 53.94 32.61
CA ASN A 852 -37.10 54.59 32.42
C ASN A 852 -37.31 56.11 32.36
N THR A 853 -36.64 56.83 33.26
CA THR A 853 -36.76 58.30 33.41
C THR A 853 -35.99 59.08 32.35
N SER A 854 -35.05 58.46 31.62
CA SER A 854 -34.34 59.11 30.50
C SER A 854 -35.08 58.99 29.17
N GLN A 855 -36.19 58.26 29.11
CA GLN A 855 -37.03 58.10 27.92
C GLN A 855 -38.24 59.04 27.94
N THR A 856 -38.84 59.23 26.75
CA THR A 856 -40.10 59.97 26.55
C THR A 856 -41.15 59.02 25.99
N TYR A 857 -42.43 59.25 26.29
CA TYR A 857 -43.53 58.34 25.96
C TYR A 857 -44.71 59.07 25.33
N TYR A 858 -45.37 58.43 24.36
CA TYR A 858 -46.67 58.86 23.86
C TYR A 858 -47.78 58.31 24.75
N VAL A 859 -48.74 59.15 25.11
CA VAL A 859 -49.92 58.75 25.87
C VAL A 859 -51.05 58.45 24.89
N ALA A 860 -51.67 57.27 24.97
CA ALA A 860 -52.83 56.90 24.18
C ALA A 860 -54.04 56.66 25.09
N VAL A 861 -55.22 57.11 24.68
CA VAL A 861 -56.49 56.86 25.38
C VAL A 861 -57.49 56.28 24.40
N THR A 862 -58.12 55.19 24.80
CA THR A 862 -59.13 54.47 24.02
C THR A 862 -60.39 54.30 24.84
N HIS A 863 -61.54 54.39 24.18
CA HIS A 863 -62.85 54.17 24.78
C HIS A 863 -63.62 53.15 23.94
N ARG A 864 -64.61 52.49 24.55
CA ARG A 864 -65.33 51.35 23.92
C ARG A 864 -66.16 51.75 22.71
N ASN A 865 -66.64 52.99 22.63
CA ASN A 865 -67.47 53.45 21.53
C ASN A 865 -67.08 54.81 20.90
N HIS A 866 -65.87 55.28 21.19
CA HIS A 866 -65.31 56.50 20.62
C HIS A 866 -63.96 56.28 19.94
N ILE A 867 -63.66 57.02 18.87
CA ILE A 867 -62.33 57.00 18.23
C ILE A 867 -61.26 57.41 19.25
N GLY A 868 -60.22 56.59 19.42
CA GLY A 868 -59.14 56.85 20.37
C GLY A 868 -58.23 58.01 19.97
N ALA A 869 -57.41 58.49 20.91
CA ALA A 869 -56.45 59.57 20.68
C ALA A 869 -55.05 59.24 21.24
N VAL A 870 -54.00 59.76 20.59
CA VAL A 870 -52.60 59.70 21.05
C VAL A 870 -52.02 61.11 21.21
N SER A 871 -51.20 61.35 22.22
CA SER A 871 -50.58 62.64 22.48
C SER A 871 -49.83 63.15 21.24
N HIS A 872 -50.00 64.43 20.89
CA HIS A 872 -49.42 65.02 19.67
C HIS A 872 -47.88 64.98 19.61
N ARG A 873 -47.24 64.76 20.75
CA ARG A 873 -45.79 64.60 20.91
C ARG A 873 -45.48 63.55 21.97
N ALA A 874 -44.24 63.09 22.00
CA ALA A 874 -43.71 62.33 23.12
C ALA A 874 -43.62 63.23 24.37
N VAL A 875 -44.02 62.70 25.51
CA VAL A 875 -44.08 63.37 26.80
C VAL A 875 -42.95 62.86 27.68
N SER A 876 -42.15 63.76 28.23
CA SER A 876 -41.06 63.42 29.15
C SER A 876 -41.59 63.05 30.54
N VAL A 877 -40.85 62.19 31.24
CA VAL A 877 -41.05 61.95 32.66
C VAL A 877 -40.45 63.12 33.44
N ILE A 878 -41.29 63.90 34.12
CA ILE A 878 -40.85 65.05 34.93
C ILE A 878 -41.35 64.83 36.35
N SER A 879 -40.45 64.89 37.34
CA SER A 879 -40.79 64.66 38.76
C SER A 879 -41.60 63.38 38.96
N ASN A 880 -41.17 62.28 38.33
CA ASN A 880 -41.85 60.97 38.37
C ASN A 880 -43.33 61.01 37.92
N THR A 881 -43.68 61.93 37.02
CA THR A 881 -45.05 62.09 36.51
C THR A 881 -45.05 62.29 35.00
N ILE A 882 -46.05 61.72 34.32
CA ILE A 882 -46.40 62.04 32.92
C ILE A 882 -47.75 62.77 32.95
N THR A 883 -47.79 63.98 32.40
CA THR A 883 -48.98 64.83 32.38
C THR A 883 -49.35 65.17 30.94
N TYR A 884 -50.60 64.92 30.54
CA TYR A 884 -51.10 65.28 29.22
C TYR A 884 -52.61 65.55 29.19
N ASP A 885 -53.02 66.64 28.51
CA ASP A 885 -54.41 67.07 28.40
C ASP A 885 -54.87 67.07 26.93
N PHE A 886 -55.73 66.09 26.59
CA PHE A 886 -56.31 65.92 25.25
C PHE A 886 -57.39 66.96 24.92
N THR A 887 -57.82 67.79 25.87
CA THR A 887 -58.90 68.76 25.65
C THR A 887 -58.40 70.07 25.05
N THR A 888 -57.09 70.31 25.05
CA THR A 888 -56.48 71.59 24.71
C THR A 888 -56.18 71.77 23.23
N GLN A 889 -55.94 70.68 22.51
CA GLN A 889 -55.58 70.69 21.09
C GLN A 889 -55.80 69.32 20.45
N GLN A 890 -55.74 69.30 19.12
CA GLN A 890 -55.81 68.07 18.33
C GLN A 890 -54.70 67.07 18.72
N SER A 891 -55.07 65.79 18.76
CA SER A 891 -54.18 64.65 19.00
C SER A 891 -53.21 64.43 17.83
N PHE A 892 -52.27 63.50 17.99
CA PHE A 892 -51.34 63.14 16.92
C PHE A 892 -52.09 62.65 15.68
N ILE A 893 -51.76 63.25 14.52
CA ILE A 893 -52.19 62.82 13.20
C ILE A 893 -50.92 62.63 12.37
N PRO A 894 -50.70 61.46 11.75
CA PRO A 894 -49.54 61.25 10.88
C PRO A 894 -49.50 62.32 9.78
N ALA A 895 -48.31 62.85 9.50
CA ALA A 895 -48.14 63.90 8.49
C ALA A 895 -48.71 63.45 7.12
N GLY A 896 -49.51 64.31 6.50
CA GLY A 896 -50.16 64.03 5.21
C GLY A 896 -51.40 63.15 5.27
N SER A 897 -51.88 62.75 6.46
CA SER A 897 -53.10 61.96 6.61
C SER A 897 -54.38 62.83 6.61
N PRO A 898 -55.44 62.46 5.88
CA PRO A 898 -56.75 63.12 5.96
C PRO A 898 -57.58 62.70 7.20
N ALA A 899 -57.00 61.92 8.11
CA ALA A 899 -57.67 61.43 9.31
C ALA A 899 -58.09 62.56 10.27
N SER A 900 -59.03 62.24 11.17
CA SER A 900 -59.49 63.13 12.24
C SER A 900 -59.12 62.51 13.59
N GLY A 901 -58.34 63.20 14.42
CA GLY A 901 -57.94 62.70 15.73
C GLY A 901 -59.03 62.85 16.81
N GLN A 902 -59.62 64.04 16.89
CA GLN A 902 -60.62 64.44 17.88
C GLN A 902 -61.59 65.48 17.29
N ARG A 903 -62.79 65.58 17.87
CA ARG A 903 -63.81 66.58 17.55
C ARG A 903 -63.61 67.84 18.37
N GLN A 904 -63.65 69.00 17.73
CA GLN A 904 -63.66 70.29 18.42
C GLN A 904 -65.09 70.67 18.82
N LEU A 905 -65.33 70.85 20.13
CA LEU A 905 -66.59 71.26 20.74
C LEU A 905 -66.39 72.61 21.42
N GLY A 906 -66.57 73.70 20.66
CA GLY A 906 -66.23 75.04 21.13
C GLY A 906 -64.73 75.19 21.40
N ALA A 907 -64.36 75.46 22.66
CA ALA A 907 -62.97 75.66 23.07
C ALA A 907 -62.22 74.37 23.46
N VAL A 908 -62.90 73.22 23.48
CA VAL A 908 -62.29 71.94 23.90
C VAL A 908 -62.31 70.91 22.78
N TYR A 909 -61.42 69.92 22.88
CA TYR A 909 -61.41 68.72 22.03
C TYR A 909 -61.94 67.50 22.79
N ALA A 910 -62.75 66.70 22.12
CA ALA A 910 -63.32 65.45 22.64
C ALA A 910 -63.11 64.31 21.64
N LEU A 911 -63.08 63.07 22.11
CA LEU A 911 -63.06 61.89 21.24
C LEU A 911 -64.36 61.82 20.44
N PHE A 912 -64.29 61.45 19.16
CA PHE A 912 -65.50 61.32 18.33
C PHE A 912 -66.36 60.15 18.82
N ALA A 913 -67.66 60.39 19.02
CA ALA A 913 -68.63 59.35 19.34
C ALA A 913 -68.98 58.50 18.09
N ALA A 914 -69.53 57.31 18.34
CA ALA A 914 -70.11 56.40 17.35
C ALA A 914 -69.19 55.40 16.64
N ASP A 915 -68.02 55.08 17.23
CA ASP A 915 -67.14 54.00 16.78
C ASP A 915 -67.30 52.80 17.72
N CYS A 916 -68.39 52.03 17.59
CA CYS A 916 -68.67 50.84 18.42
C CYS A 916 -68.27 49.52 17.79
N ASN A 917 -68.16 49.45 16.47
CA ASN A 917 -67.77 48.23 15.76
C ASN A 917 -66.31 47.87 16.08
N LYS A 918 -65.46 48.88 16.28
CA LYS A 918 -64.05 48.72 16.66
C LYS A 918 -63.32 47.69 15.78
N ASP A 919 -63.44 47.83 14.46
CA ASP A 919 -62.71 46.98 13.54
C ASP A 919 -61.19 47.29 13.55
N SER A 920 -60.40 46.63 12.69
CA SER A 920 -58.94 46.84 12.63
C SER A 920 -58.50 48.28 12.31
N PHE A 921 -59.44 49.15 11.91
CA PHE A 921 -59.22 50.53 11.55
C PHE A 921 -60.27 51.43 12.21
N SER A 922 -59.90 52.18 13.25
CA SER A 922 -60.86 53.02 14.00
C SER A 922 -61.52 54.06 13.09
N GLN A 923 -62.79 53.81 12.75
CA GLN A 923 -63.60 54.60 11.83
C GLN A 923 -65.08 54.53 12.23
N ILE A 924 -65.85 55.54 11.82
CA ILE A 924 -67.29 55.62 12.05
C ILE A 924 -67.97 55.47 10.70
N ASP A 925 -68.64 54.34 10.48
CA ASP A 925 -69.24 54.01 9.20
C ASP A 925 -70.58 53.27 9.32
N ALA A 926 -71.06 52.69 8.22
CA ALA A 926 -72.34 51.99 8.19
C ALA A 926 -72.38 50.74 9.09
N ASN A 927 -71.23 50.15 9.45
CA ASN A 927 -71.16 49.00 10.34
C ASN A 927 -71.57 49.39 11.76
N ASP A 928 -71.11 50.53 12.27
CA ASP A 928 -71.52 51.06 13.59
C ASP A 928 -73.03 51.25 13.66
N ASN A 929 -73.62 51.88 12.64
CA ASN A 929 -75.06 52.06 12.53
C ASN A 929 -75.81 50.72 12.41
N GLY A 930 -75.21 49.74 11.75
CA GLY A 930 -75.76 48.39 11.67
C GLY A 930 -75.95 47.76 13.05
N ILE A 931 -74.95 47.91 13.93
CA ILE A 931 -75.01 47.45 15.33
C ILE A 931 -76.04 48.29 16.10
N TRP A 932 -76.01 49.62 15.98
CA TRP A 932 -76.97 50.51 16.64
C TRP A 932 -78.43 50.16 16.26
N ARG A 933 -78.73 49.87 14.99
CA ARG A 933 -80.09 49.49 14.56
C ARG A 933 -80.60 48.22 15.24
N ALA A 934 -79.71 47.28 15.56
CA ALA A 934 -80.05 46.06 16.27
C ALA A 934 -80.28 46.28 17.78
N ASP A 935 -79.70 47.35 18.33
CA ASP A 935 -79.80 47.72 19.73
C ASP A 935 -80.80 48.85 20.02
N ASN A 936 -81.26 49.56 18.98
CA ASN A 936 -82.19 50.68 19.10
C ASN A 936 -83.43 50.32 19.92
N GLY A 937 -83.68 51.09 20.98
CA GLY A 937 -84.78 50.87 21.92
C GLY A 937 -84.47 49.92 23.08
N LYS A 938 -83.25 49.35 23.18
CA LYS A 938 -82.82 48.55 24.33
C LYS A 938 -82.35 49.45 25.48
N ILE A 939 -83.31 50.01 26.21
CA ILE A 939 -83.06 50.90 27.37
C ILE A 939 -82.52 50.15 28.59
N GLY A 940 -81.80 50.86 29.46
CA GLY A 940 -81.32 50.36 30.74
C GLY A 940 -80.16 49.37 30.62
N ARG A 941 -79.27 49.55 29.63
CA ARG A 941 -78.18 48.61 29.35
C ARG A 941 -76.87 49.32 29.10
N TYR A 942 -75.78 48.69 29.53
CA TYR A 942 -74.42 49.11 29.21
C TYR A 942 -74.02 48.52 27.85
N LEU A 943 -74.29 49.28 26.78
CA LEU A 943 -74.05 48.84 25.40
C LEU A 943 -73.01 49.74 24.73
N ASP A 944 -72.31 49.20 23.73
CA ASP A 944 -71.34 49.97 22.95
C ASP A 944 -72.05 50.94 21.98
N THR A 945 -73.31 50.68 21.64
CA THR A 945 -74.14 51.50 20.75
C THR A 945 -74.78 52.72 21.43
N ASP A 946 -74.65 52.84 22.75
CA ASP A 946 -75.04 54.01 23.53
C ASP A 946 -73.92 55.06 23.47
N TYR A 947 -73.91 55.87 22.42
CA TYR A 947 -72.83 56.82 22.12
C TYR A 947 -72.86 58.04 23.04
N ASN A 948 -74.03 58.42 23.55
CA ASN A 948 -74.18 59.55 24.46
C ASN A 948 -73.99 59.16 25.96
N LEU A 949 -73.92 57.86 26.26
CA LEU A 949 -73.76 57.26 27.59
C LEU A 949 -74.91 57.59 28.55
N ASP A 950 -76.14 57.54 28.05
CA ASP A 950 -77.36 57.74 28.84
C ASP A 950 -78.09 56.45 29.21
N GLY A 951 -77.57 55.29 28.78
CA GLY A 951 -78.13 53.97 29.04
C GLY A 951 -79.22 53.54 28.07
N ALA A 952 -79.47 54.29 27.00
CA ALA A 952 -80.53 54.02 26.03
C ALA A 952 -80.10 54.32 24.58
N PRO A 953 -79.65 53.30 23.80
CA PRO A 953 -79.41 53.47 22.38
C PRO A 953 -80.70 53.88 21.65
N ASP A 954 -80.79 55.13 21.21
CA ASP A 954 -81.98 55.70 20.60
C ASP A 954 -81.68 56.70 19.47
N ALA A 955 -82.70 57.45 19.04
CA ALA A 955 -82.58 58.40 17.95
C ALA A 955 -81.50 59.48 18.18
N THR A 956 -81.16 59.78 19.44
CA THR A 956 -80.12 60.74 19.80
C THR A 956 -78.71 60.18 19.55
N ASP A 957 -78.47 58.89 19.76
CA ASP A 957 -77.22 58.23 19.38
C ASP A 957 -77.08 58.16 17.86
N ASN A 958 -78.16 57.81 17.15
CA ASN A 958 -78.14 57.84 15.68
C ASN A 958 -77.82 59.24 15.15
N ALA A 959 -78.27 60.30 15.82
CA ALA A 959 -77.90 61.65 15.45
C ALA A 959 -76.38 61.90 15.58
N LEU A 960 -75.74 61.41 16.65
CA LEU A 960 -74.29 61.46 16.81
C LEU A 960 -73.57 60.68 15.70
N TRP A 961 -74.02 59.46 15.41
CA TRP A 961 -73.50 58.67 14.30
C TRP A 961 -73.60 59.41 12.96
N ARG A 962 -74.77 59.99 12.64
CA ARG A 962 -74.97 60.72 11.37
C ARG A 962 -74.03 61.91 11.22
N ILE A 963 -73.72 62.61 12.31
CA ILE A 963 -72.83 63.77 12.26
C ILE A 963 -71.37 63.33 12.09
N ASN A 964 -70.99 62.19 12.67
CA ASN A 964 -69.62 61.70 12.64
C ASN A 964 -69.33 60.66 11.55
N ASN A 965 -70.34 60.22 10.80
CA ASN A 965 -70.18 59.23 9.73
C ASN A 965 -69.11 59.68 8.71
N GLY A 966 -68.15 58.78 8.44
CA GLY A 966 -66.99 59.03 7.58
C GLY A 966 -65.75 59.57 8.31
N ARG A 967 -65.79 59.77 9.64
CA ARG A 967 -64.60 60.12 10.45
C ARG A 967 -63.81 58.86 10.79
N PHE A 968 -62.48 58.97 10.77
CA PHE A 968 -61.59 57.86 11.06
C PHE A 968 -60.25 58.36 11.63
N SER A 969 -59.51 57.47 12.29
CA SER A 969 -58.15 57.69 12.76
C SER A 969 -57.15 56.90 11.94
N ALA A 970 -56.01 57.52 11.61
CA ALA A 970 -54.87 56.83 10.99
C ALA A 970 -53.95 56.16 12.02
N ILE A 971 -54.37 56.13 13.28
CA ILE A 971 -53.64 55.51 14.39
C ILE A 971 -54.32 54.21 14.77
N MET A 972 -53.52 53.15 14.90
CA MET A 972 -53.99 51.87 15.43
C MET A 972 -54.03 51.92 16.96
N PHE A 973 -55.10 51.37 17.55
CA PHE A 973 -55.39 51.49 18.98
C PHE A 973 -55.39 50.16 19.73
#